data_AF-A0A8C7L605-F1
#
_entry.id   AF-A0A8C7L605-F1
#
_cell.length_a   1.000
_cell.length_b   1.000
_cell.length_c   1.000
_cell.angle_alpha   90.00
_cell.angle_beta   90.00
_cell.angle_gamma   90.00
#
_symmetry.space_group_name_H-M   'P 1'
#
loop_
_entity.id
_entity.type
_entity.pdbx_description
1 polymer ?
#
loop_
_entity_poly.entity_id
_entity_poly.type
_entity_poly.pdbx_seq_one_letter_code
_entity_poly.pdbx_strand_id
1 'polypeptide(L)'
;MLMNFDPPPGDSESPGLVVLQFSMSPAAERLRYILGEDDDMPTPTLFTEMDTLQHDGDEMEWKESARWVKFEEKVEEGGERWSKPHVSTLTLHSLFELRTCIQTGSVLLDLEGYSLPQIVDDIVDRQVADGLIGPELREKVSFVLLRKHRHQHKKPIHLSLADMGKSNNSPTNPAQSRSMNDISDKPSTDQMKNKFMKKIPRDAEASNVLIGEVDFLDKPFVAFVRLAQATTLGGLTEVPVPTRFLFVLLGPHGKGKSYNEIGRAIATLMVDDLFSDVAYKARDRDDLIAGIDEFLDEVIVLPPGEWDPKIRIEPPKKVPSADMRKSVLNLNELGQVNGTGTAGGPGGGEDEEMFCGGLWLDIKRKVPWILSDFSQGFHIQSISAVLFIYLGCITNAITFGGLLGDATDNYQGVMESFLGTALAGTVFCLLGGQPLIILSSTGPILIFEKLLYEFCKSNTIDYMELRLWIGLHSCLQCLILVATDASYIIKYITRFTEEGFSSLISFIFISDAIKKMYYPINRVFKPDYVTTYRCECIAPDQGEPLLSLLFFCCPAAMYNITGLDWSQLSKKECVKYGGALLGNACKYVPDLALISFILFFGTYSMTVSLKKFKTSRYFPTKLRKLISDFSIFMSIMTFVGLDMLVGLDTPKLIVPTEFQPTRPDRGWVVMPFGKNPWWVYVASAVPALLVTILIFMDQQISAVIVNRKENKLKKGCGYHLDLFWVGILMAVCSFLGLPWYVAATVISIAHIDSLKMESESSAPGEQPQFLGVREQRLTGILVFVLTGVSIFLAPVLQYIPMPVLYGVFLYMGVASLAGIQFWERIKLYLMPAKHQPDFSFLRHVPLRRVHLFTLVQIICLAVLWTLKSTVAAIIFPVMILGLMVVRKMMDLMFSQHDLAWLDDILPEKEKKKEKDGKKKKDHKRTKAAEPESDEEPKSPLPPPVKIPMDTIDLPSAPDPSVTPPTQPPV
;
A
#
# COMPACT_ATOMS: atom_id res chain seq x y z
N MET A 1 10.15 -41.38 66.92
CA MET A 1 10.50 -42.73 66.44
C MET A 1 11.44 -42.54 65.27
N LEU A 2 12.74 -42.64 65.54
CA LEU A 2 13.84 -42.61 64.56
C LEU A 2 14.27 -44.07 64.37
N MET A 3 14.33 -44.55 63.12
CA MET A 3 15.19 -45.68 62.75
C MET A 3 15.71 -45.52 61.31
N ASN A 4 17.01 -45.78 61.20
CA ASN A 4 17.94 -45.65 60.08
C ASN A 4 17.59 -46.52 58.86
N PHE A 5 18.13 -46.16 57.69
CA PHE A 5 18.84 -47.11 56.82
C PHE A 5 19.88 -46.39 55.94
N ASP A 6 21.10 -46.95 55.90
CA ASP A 6 22.28 -46.56 55.12
C ASP A 6 22.09 -46.67 53.59
N PRO A 7 22.94 -46.01 52.76
CA PRO A 7 22.87 -46.09 51.30
C PRO A 7 23.79 -47.19 50.71
N PRO A 8 23.48 -47.70 49.50
CA PRO A 8 24.50 -48.19 48.57
C PRO A 8 24.42 -47.49 47.19
N PRO A 9 25.43 -47.69 46.33
CA PRO A 9 25.96 -46.65 45.45
C PRO A 9 25.50 -46.74 43.98
N GLY A 10 25.60 -45.59 43.31
CA GLY A 10 26.01 -45.45 41.91
C GLY A 10 25.12 -46.11 40.85
N ASP A 11 24.36 -45.27 40.14
CA ASP A 11 24.32 -45.35 38.68
C ASP A 11 24.08 -43.96 38.09
N SER A 12 24.97 -43.62 37.15
CA SER A 12 24.99 -42.39 36.38
C SER A 12 23.92 -42.43 35.30
N GLU A 13 22.78 -41.79 35.54
CA GLU A 13 21.88 -41.38 34.47
C GLU A 13 21.94 -39.85 34.29
N SER A 14 22.35 -39.47 33.09
CA SER A 14 22.30 -38.11 32.54
C SER A 14 20.94 -37.45 32.80
N PRO A 15 20.87 -36.12 33.06
CA PRO A 15 19.60 -35.42 33.09
C PRO A 15 19.01 -35.46 31.67
N GLY A 16 18.03 -36.33 31.48
CA GLY A 16 17.17 -36.33 30.31
C GLY A 16 16.62 -34.92 30.11
N LEU A 17 16.92 -34.36 28.95
CA LEU A 17 16.34 -33.14 28.45
C LEU A 17 14.81 -33.35 28.43
N VAL A 18 14.10 -32.83 29.43
CA VAL A 18 12.64 -32.71 29.37
C VAL A 18 12.36 -31.71 28.27
N VAL A 19 12.21 -32.23 27.05
CA VAL A 19 11.53 -31.55 25.97
C VAL A 19 10.13 -31.29 26.53
N LEU A 20 9.80 -30.02 26.77
CA LEU A 20 8.42 -29.59 26.94
C LEU A 20 7.71 -29.87 25.62
N GLN A 21 7.30 -31.12 25.44
CA GLN A 21 6.33 -31.52 24.43
C GLN A 21 5.04 -30.86 24.89
N PHE A 22 4.64 -29.77 24.22
CA PHE A 22 3.31 -29.22 24.39
C PHE A 22 2.33 -30.38 24.24
N SER A 23 1.69 -30.78 25.34
CA SER A 23 0.62 -31.77 25.32
C SER A 23 -0.51 -31.16 24.51
N MET A 24 -0.67 -31.60 23.27
CA MET A 24 -1.80 -31.20 22.44
C MET A 24 -3.09 -31.62 23.16
N SER A 25 -4.13 -30.79 23.08
CA SER A 25 -5.44 -31.19 23.60
C SER A 25 -5.94 -32.41 22.81
N PRO A 26 -6.67 -33.35 23.44
CA PRO A 26 -7.28 -34.48 22.71
C PRO A 26 -8.19 -34.02 21.55
N ALA A 27 -8.78 -32.83 21.66
CA ALA A 27 -9.56 -32.21 20.59
C ALA A 27 -8.68 -31.81 19.40
N ALA A 28 -7.55 -31.12 19.63
CA ALA A 28 -6.61 -30.72 18.59
C ALA A 28 -6.03 -31.92 17.82
N GLU A 29 -5.76 -33.03 18.50
CA GLU A 29 -5.27 -34.26 17.87
C GLU A 29 -6.32 -34.90 16.95
N ARG A 30 -7.59 -34.94 17.39
CA ARG A 30 -8.71 -35.40 16.57
C ARG A 30 -8.96 -34.50 15.36
N LEU A 31 -8.87 -33.18 15.53
CA LEU A 31 -9.02 -32.19 14.46
C LEU A 31 -7.92 -32.30 13.41
N ARG A 32 -6.68 -32.60 13.82
CA ARG A 32 -5.57 -32.83 12.90
C ARG A 32 -5.84 -34.00 11.95
N TYR A 33 -6.42 -35.09 12.46
CA TYR A 33 -6.79 -36.24 11.64
C TYR A 33 -7.89 -35.88 10.62
N ILE A 34 -8.87 -35.05 11.01
CA ILE A 34 -9.97 -34.59 10.15
C ILE A 34 -9.47 -33.62 9.06
N LEU A 35 -8.56 -32.72 9.43
CA LEU A 35 -8.04 -31.69 8.53
C LEU A 35 -6.86 -32.17 7.66
N GLY A 36 -6.24 -33.31 8.01
CA GLY A 36 -4.98 -33.82 7.47
C GLY A 36 -5.02 -34.59 6.15
N GLU A 37 -6.12 -34.58 5.40
CA GLU A 37 -6.19 -35.17 4.06
C GLU A 37 -6.17 -34.09 2.96
N ASP A 38 -5.30 -34.32 1.97
CA ASP A 38 -4.90 -33.48 0.84
C ASP A 38 -6.06 -33.10 -0.12
N ASP A 39 -6.93 -32.16 0.25
CA ASP A 39 -7.80 -31.47 -0.70
C ASP A 39 -7.49 -29.97 -0.75
N ASP A 40 -6.83 -29.55 -1.83
CA ASP A 40 -6.39 -28.19 -2.17
C ASP A 40 -7.55 -27.20 -2.47
N MET A 41 -8.81 -27.60 -2.26
CA MET A 41 -9.95 -26.75 -2.56
C MET A 41 -10.32 -25.88 -1.35
N PRO A 42 -10.23 -24.54 -1.46
CA PRO A 42 -10.63 -23.65 -0.37
C PRO A 42 -12.12 -23.81 -0.07
N THR A 43 -12.47 -23.91 1.21
CA THR A 43 -13.84 -23.98 1.68
C THR A 43 -14.62 -22.71 1.30
N PRO A 44 -15.88 -22.84 0.84
CA PRO A 44 -16.73 -21.70 0.53
C PRO A 44 -16.93 -20.79 1.75
N THR A 45 -16.91 -19.47 1.55
CA THR A 45 -17.17 -18.50 2.63
C THR A 45 -18.63 -18.59 3.08
N LEU A 46 -18.89 -18.73 4.37
CA LEU A 46 -20.25 -18.82 4.91
C LEU A 46 -20.87 -17.44 5.19
N PHE A 47 -22.10 -17.25 4.71
CA PHE A 47 -22.99 -16.15 5.10
C PHE A 47 -23.99 -16.69 6.12
N THR A 48 -23.92 -16.20 7.36
CA THR A 48 -24.81 -16.66 8.43
C THR A 48 -25.90 -15.65 8.72
N GLU A 49 -27.15 -16.11 8.75
CA GLU A 49 -28.34 -15.30 9.01
C GLU A 49 -29.09 -15.87 10.22
N MET A 50 -29.47 -15.00 11.17
CA MET A 50 -30.17 -15.39 12.40
C MET A 50 -31.56 -14.77 12.48
N ASP A 51 -32.56 -15.65 12.48
CA ASP A 51 -33.97 -15.31 12.63
C ASP A 51 -34.47 -15.64 14.04
N THR A 52 -35.27 -14.72 14.57
CA THR A 52 -35.91 -14.86 15.88
C THR A 52 -37.41 -14.91 15.71
N LEU A 53 -38.06 -15.87 16.37
CA LEU A 53 -39.52 -15.97 16.38
C LEU A 53 -40.09 -14.86 17.27
N GLN A 54 -40.94 -14.00 16.69
CA GLN A 54 -41.66 -12.96 17.43
C GLN A 54 -43.17 -13.15 17.31
N HIS A 55 -43.88 -12.79 18.37
CA HIS A 55 -45.34 -12.76 18.42
C HIS A 55 -45.80 -11.33 18.11
N ASP A 56 -46.53 -11.13 17.01
CA ASP A 56 -47.18 -9.85 16.66
C ASP A 56 -48.70 -10.06 16.71
N GLY A 57 -49.30 -9.81 17.89
CA GLY A 57 -50.69 -10.15 18.15
C GLY A 57 -50.92 -11.67 18.20
N ASP A 58 -51.88 -12.17 17.43
CA ASP A 58 -52.20 -13.61 17.30
C ASP A 58 -51.35 -14.34 16.23
N GLU A 59 -50.47 -13.62 15.52
CA GLU A 59 -49.64 -14.19 14.46
C GLU A 59 -48.17 -14.35 14.89
N MET A 60 -47.62 -15.55 14.66
CA MET A 60 -46.20 -15.87 14.82
C MET A 60 -45.46 -15.62 13.50
N GLU A 61 -44.41 -14.81 13.53
CA GLU A 61 -43.53 -14.55 12.38
C GLU A 61 -42.04 -14.64 12.73
N TRP A 62 -41.24 -15.12 11.78
CA TRP A 62 -39.78 -15.12 11.88
C TRP A 62 -39.25 -13.75 11.47
N LYS A 63 -38.49 -13.08 12.33
CA LYS A 63 -37.85 -11.80 12.02
C LYS A 63 -36.34 -11.91 12.07
N GLU A 64 -35.71 -11.40 11.02
CA GLU A 64 -34.27 -11.25 10.92
C GLU A 64 -33.74 -10.32 12.02
N SER A 65 -32.76 -10.80 12.79
CA SER A 65 -32.26 -10.13 13.99
C SER A 65 -30.78 -9.77 13.91
N ALA A 66 -29.98 -10.64 13.30
CA ALA A 66 -28.54 -10.47 13.16
C ALA A 66 -28.01 -11.28 11.97
N ARG A 67 -26.86 -10.87 11.43
CA ARG A 67 -26.17 -11.55 10.33
C ARG A 67 -24.66 -11.44 10.44
N TRP A 68 -23.96 -12.39 9.82
CA TRP A 68 -22.51 -12.49 9.82
C TRP A 68 -21.99 -12.84 8.41
N VAL A 69 -20.94 -12.13 7.99
CA VAL A 69 -20.07 -12.52 6.86
C VAL A 69 -18.63 -12.77 7.33
N LYS A 70 -18.21 -11.97 8.31
CA LYS A 70 -16.94 -12.07 9.06
C LYS A 70 -17.10 -11.44 10.45
N PHE A 71 -17.85 -10.34 10.49
CA PHE A 71 -18.20 -9.59 11.69
C PHE A 71 -19.73 -9.54 11.84
N GLU A 72 -20.20 -9.31 13.06
CA GLU A 72 -21.62 -9.26 13.41
C GLU A 72 -22.23 -7.91 12.99
N GLU A 73 -23.38 -7.97 12.31
CA GLU A 73 -24.30 -6.85 12.12
C GLU A 73 -25.64 -7.20 12.79
N LYS A 74 -26.12 -6.35 13.70
CA LYS A 74 -27.36 -6.55 14.45
C LYS A 74 -28.38 -5.47 14.10
N VAL A 75 -29.67 -5.81 14.10
CA VAL A 75 -30.74 -4.82 13.94
C VAL A 75 -30.83 -3.94 15.20
N GLU A 76 -30.86 -2.62 15.04
CA GLU A 76 -30.96 -1.67 16.17
C GLU A 76 -32.37 -1.65 16.80
N GLU A 77 -32.45 -1.37 18.10
CA GLU A 77 -33.71 -1.25 18.84
C GLU A 77 -34.57 -0.13 18.21
N GLY A 78 -35.68 -0.51 17.57
CA GLY A 78 -36.48 0.38 16.71
C GLY A 78 -36.65 -0.13 15.27
N GLY A 79 -35.93 -1.18 14.87
CA GLY A 79 -36.33 -2.05 13.77
C GLY A 79 -36.20 -1.51 12.34
N GLU A 80 -35.55 -0.38 12.10
CA GLU A 80 -35.38 0.19 10.75
C GLU A 80 -33.93 0.25 10.24
N ARG A 81 -32.95 -0.13 11.07
CA ARG A 81 -31.53 0.09 10.77
C ARG A 81 -30.63 -1.06 11.24
N TRP A 82 -29.69 -1.43 10.37
CA TRP A 82 -28.55 -2.29 10.69
C TRP A 82 -27.44 -1.53 11.44
N SER A 83 -26.84 -2.17 12.43
CA SER A 83 -25.66 -1.67 13.12
C SER A 83 -24.45 -1.53 12.20
N LYS A 84 -23.42 -0.85 12.67
CA LYS A 84 -22.09 -1.02 12.08
C LYS A 84 -21.59 -2.46 12.36
N PRO A 85 -20.80 -3.04 11.45
CA PRO A 85 -20.07 -4.27 11.69
C PRO A 85 -19.17 -4.15 12.92
N HIS A 86 -19.21 -5.15 13.78
CA HIS A 86 -18.43 -5.18 15.03
C HIS A 86 -18.00 -6.61 15.37
N VAL A 87 -16.98 -6.74 16.21
CA VAL A 87 -16.58 -8.05 16.75
C VAL A 87 -17.68 -8.55 17.66
N SER A 88 -18.10 -9.81 17.46
CA SER A 88 -19.13 -10.47 18.24
C SER A 88 -18.64 -10.74 19.66
N THR A 89 -19.24 -10.06 20.65
CA THR A 89 -19.02 -10.36 22.06
C THR A 89 -19.98 -11.46 22.48
N LEU A 90 -19.43 -12.64 22.78
CA LEU A 90 -20.19 -13.82 23.22
C LEU A 90 -19.96 -14.06 24.71
N THR A 91 -20.96 -14.65 25.37
CA THR A 91 -20.78 -15.11 26.74
C THR A 91 -20.17 -16.52 26.75
N LEU A 92 -19.26 -16.79 27.68
CA LEU A 92 -18.71 -18.14 27.86
C LEU A 92 -19.83 -19.15 28.20
N HIS A 93 -20.85 -18.70 28.93
CA HIS A 93 -22.02 -19.50 29.28
C HIS A 93 -22.78 -19.97 28.04
N SER A 94 -23.03 -19.10 27.05
CA SER A 94 -23.72 -19.49 25.81
C SER A 94 -22.95 -20.50 24.97
N LEU A 95 -21.60 -20.49 25.01
CA LEU A 95 -20.79 -21.50 24.31
C LEU A 95 -20.89 -22.87 24.99
N PHE A 96 -20.92 -22.93 26.32
CA PHE A 96 -21.15 -24.19 27.03
C PHE A 96 -22.58 -24.71 26.84
N GLU A 97 -23.59 -23.83 26.87
CA GLU A 97 -24.97 -24.22 26.56
C GLU A 97 -25.09 -24.74 25.12
N LEU A 98 -24.41 -24.10 24.16
CA LEU A 98 -24.35 -24.58 22.77
C LEU A 98 -23.71 -25.96 22.67
N ARG A 99 -22.59 -26.19 23.36
CA ARG A 99 -21.94 -27.50 23.43
C ARG A 99 -22.90 -28.57 23.95
N THR A 100 -23.65 -28.26 25.02
CA THR A 100 -24.69 -29.16 25.53
C THR A 100 -25.81 -29.38 24.52
N CYS A 101 -26.24 -28.34 23.79
CA CYS A 101 -27.28 -28.43 22.76
C CYS A 101 -26.89 -29.36 21.60
N ILE A 102 -25.64 -29.30 21.12
CA ILE A 102 -25.16 -30.22 20.07
C ILE A 102 -25.00 -31.65 20.61
N GLN A 103 -24.63 -31.79 21.89
CA GLN A 103 -24.48 -33.09 22.52
C GLN A 103 -25.82 -33.83 22.69
N THR A 104 -26.88 -33.12 23.12
CA THR A 104 -28.20 -33.70 23.39
C THR A 104 -29.17 -33.62 22.21
N GLY A 105 -28.95 -32.69 21.28
CA GLY A 105 -29.79 -32.45 20.12
C GLY A 105 -29.64 -33.49 19.01
N SER A 106 -30.48 -33.34 17.99
CA SER A 106 -30.42 -34.15 16.77
C SER A 106 -29.41 -33.53 15.79
N VAL A 107 -28.43 -34.30 15.36
CA VAL A 107 -27.41 -33.89 14.37
C VAL A 107 -27.61 -34.72 13.12
N LEU A 108 -27.99 -34.06 12.02
CA LEU A 108 -28.29 -34.67 10.73
C LEU A 108 -27.25 -34.18 9.72
N LEU A 109 -26.31 -35.06 9.36
CA LEU A 109 -25.25 -34.75 8.39
C LEU A 109 -25.62 -35.36 7.04
N ASP A 110 -25.37 -34.58 5.98
CA ASP A 110 -25.60 -34.94 4.57
C ASP A 110 -27.04 -35.32 4.23
N LEU A 111 -28.00 -34.49 4.68
CA LEU A 111 -29.41 -34.65 4.34
C LEU A 111 -29.67 -34.28 2.86
N GLU A 112 -30.37 -35.15 2.13
CA GLU A 112 -30.81 -34.93 0.75
C GLU A 112 -32.19 -34.24 0.72
N GLY A 113 -32.22 -32.92 0.93
CA GLY A 113 -33.45 -32.12 0.89
C GLY A 113 -33.40 -31.02 -0.17
N TYR A 114 -34.45 -30.90 -1.00
CA TYR A 114 -34.55 -29.87 -2.05
C TYR A 114 -35.48 -28.71 -1.70
N SER A 115 -36.30 -28.85 -0.66
CA SER A 115 -37.28 -27.85 -0.25
C SER A 115 -37.34 -27.73 1.28
N LEU A 116 -37.70 -26.55 1.79
CA LEU A 116 -37.80 -26.31 3.24
C LEU A 116 -38.82 -27.24 3.92
N PRO A 117 -40.03 -27.50 3.37
CA PRO A 117 -40.98 -28.45 3.98
C PRO A 117 -40.42 -29.86 4.12
N GLN A 118 -39.73 -30.36 3.10
CA GLN A 118 -39.12 -31.69 3.15
C GLN A 118 -38.05 -31.78 4.23
N ILE A 119 -37.18 -30.76 4.33
CA ILE A 119 -36.14 -30.70 5.36
C ILE A 119 -36.77 -30.65 6.76
N VAL A 120 -37.84 -29.86 6.95
CA VAL A 120 -38.54 -29.76 8.23
C VAL A 120 -39.19 -31.09 8.61
N ASP A 121 -39.88 -31.75 7.68
CA ASP A 121 -40.52 -33.04 7.92
C ASP A 121 -39.47 -34.11 8.32
N ASP A 122 -38.34 -34.18 7.61
CA ASP A 122 -37.25 -35.13 7.91
C ASP A 122 -36.63 -34.88 9.29
N ILE A 123 -36.44 -33.61 9.69
CA ILE A 123 -35.93 -33.24 11.02
C ILE A 123 -36.91 -33.70 12.11
N VAL A 124 -38.21 -33.39 11.93
CA VAL A 124 -39.23 -33.69 12.94
C VAL A 124 -39.44 -35.20 13.04
N ASP A 125 -39.47 -35.93 11.94
CA ASP A 125 -39.64 -37.38 11.93
C ASP A 125 -38.46 -38.09 12.61
N ARG A 126 -37.23 -37.60 12.43
CA ARG A 126 -36.07 -38.12 13.17
C ARG A 126 -36.19 -37.88 14.66
N GLN A 127 -36.59 -36.69 15.10
CA GLN A 127 -36.72 -36.39 16.53
C GLN A 127 -37.87 -37.13 17.21
N VAL A 128 -38.96 -37.42 16.49
CA VAL A 128 -40.02 -38.30 16.97
C VAL A 128 -39.52 -39.73 17.10
N ALA A 129 -38.72 -40.22 16.14
CA ALA A 129 -38.11 -41.55 16.20
C ALA A 129 -37.13 -41.70 17.36
N ASP A 130 -36.34 -40.67 17.65
CA ASP A 130 -35.40 -40.63 18.78
C ASP A 130 -36.11 -40.46 20.15
N GLY A 131 -37.44 -40.29 20.17
CA GLY A 131 -38.24 -40.12 21.39
C GLY A 131 -38.04 -38.78 22.10
N LEU A 132 -37.46 -37.79 21.42
CA LEU A 132 -37.23 -36.45 21.97
C LEU A 132 -38.53 -35.63 22.03
N ILE A 133 -39.47 -35.91 21.11
CA ILE A 133 -40.76 -35.22 20.99
C ILE A 133 -41.90 -36.24 20.90
N GLY A 134 -43.01 -35.97 21.59
CA GLY A 134 -44.23 -36.76 21.43
C GLY A 134 -44.88 -36.57 20.04
N PRO A 135 -45.49 -37.61 19.45
CA PRO A 135 -46.06 -37.53 18.09
C PRO A 135 -47.15 -36.46 17.93
N GLU A 136 -47.82 -36.05 19.02
CA GLU A 136 -48.83 -34.99 19.03
C GLU A 136 -48.27 -33.58 18.79
N LEU A 137 -46.97 -33.37 19.01
CA LEU A 137 -46.32 -32.06 18.86
C LEU A 137 -45.72 -31.87 17.45
N ARG A 138 -45.69 -32.93 16.62
CA ARG A 138 -45.18 -32.91 15.23
C ARG A 138 -45.81 -31.81 14.40
N GLU A 139 -47.15 -31.76 14.37
CA GLU A 139 -47.89 -30.77 13.57
C GLU A 139 -47.65 -29.35 14.05
N LYS A 140 -47.52 -29.14 15.37
CA LYS A 140 -47.27 -27.82 15.96
C LYS A 140 -45.86 -27.30 15.65
N VAL A 141 -44.84 -28.15 15.73
CA VAL A 141 -43.46 -27.77 15.40
C VAL A 141 -43.31 -27.48 13.91
N SER A 142 -43.84 -28.35 13.06
CA SER A 142 -43.83 -28.16 11.60
C SER A 142 -44.55 -26.87 11.20
N PHE A 143 -45.68 -26.57 11.87
CA PHE A 143 -46.41 -25.32 11.68
C PHE A 143 -45.61 -24.07 12.04
N VAL A 144 -44.81 -24.11 13.11
CA VAL A 144 -43.97 -22.97 13.53
C VAL A 144 -42.79 -22.76 12.57
N LEU A 145 -42.13 -23.84 12.15
CA LEU A 145 -40.96 -23.76 11.27
C LEU A 145 -41.30 -23.31 9.84
N LEU A 146 -42.51 -23.60 9.36
CA LEU A 146 -42.97 -23.19 8.02
C LEU A 146 -43.62 -21.79 7.99
N ARG A 147 -43.57 -21.05 9.10
CA ARG A 147 -44.07 -19.67 9.13
C ARG A 147 -43.26 -18.75 8.23
N LYS A 148 -43.89 -17.64 7.85
CA LYS A 148 -43.29 -16.67 6.94
C LYS A 148 -42.10 -15.97 7.58
N HIS A 149 -41.00 -15.93 6.85
CA HIS A 149 -39.80 -15.16 7.20
C HIS A 149 -39.92 -13.72 6.71
N ARG A 150 -39.71 -12.79 7.63
CA ARG A 150 -39.81 -11.35 7.42
C ARG A 150 -38.42 -10.72 7.46
N HIS A 151 -38.00 -10.32 6.26
CA HIS A 151 -36.76 -9.59 6.00
C HIS A 151 -36.98 -8.08 6.13
N GLN A 152 -35.97 -7.36 6.62
CA GLN A 152 -36.03 -5.91 6.93
C GLN A 152 -36.62 -5.04 5.80
N HIS A 153 -36.32 -5.35 4.54
CA HIS A 153 -36.77 -4.54 3.41
C HIS A 153 -38.26 -4.68 3.03
N LYS A 154 -39.01 -5.63 3.63
CA LYS A 154 -40.46 -5.74 3.44
C LYS A 154 -41.20 -4.80 4.39
N LYS A 155 -41.64 -3.64 3.88
CA LYS A 155 -42.50 -2.70 4.64
C LYS A 155 -43.77 -3.41 5.14
N PRO A 156 -44.28 -3.10 6.35
CA PRO A 156 -45.57 -3.60 6.81
C PRO A 156 -46.67 -3.17 5.83
N ILE A 157 -47.58 -4.09 5.51
CA ILE A 157 -48.80 -3.82 4.73
C ILE A 157 -49.77 -3.06 5.66
N HIS A 158 -49.45 -1.81 5.98
CA HIS A 158 -50.38 -0.92 6.66
C HIS A 158 -50.44 0.41 5.92
N LEU A 159 -51.47 0.50 5.07
CA LEU A 159 -52.15 1.72 4.61
C LEU A 159 -51.23 2.86 4.11
N SER A 160 -50.56 2.67 2.97
CA SER A 160 -50.12 3.79 2.15
C SER A 160 -51.27 4.26 1.27
N LEU A 161 -51.81 5.43 1.59
CA LEU A 161 -52.87 6.15 0.86
C LEU A 161 -52.49 6.52 -0.60
N ALA A 162 -51.28 6.15 -1.07
CA ALA A 162 -50.73 6.56 -2.36
C ALA A 162 -51.06 5.63 -3.54
N ASP A 163 -51.65 4.45 -3.30
CA ASP A 163 -51.95 3.47 -4.37
C ASP A 163 -53.42 3.44 -4.85
N MET A 164 -54.25 4.41 -4.44
CA MET A 164 -55.66 4.53 -4.91
C MET A 164 -55.81 5.08 -6.35
N GLY A 165 -54.73 5.15 -7.14
CA GLY A 165 -54.72 5.82 -8.46
C GLY A 165 -54.85 4.92 -9.69
N LYS A 166 -54.95 3.59 -9.56
CA LYS A 166 -55.04 2.70 -10.74
C LYS A 166 -56.10 1.62 -10.56
N SER A 167 -57.35 2.00 -10.80
CA SER A 167 -58.42 1.09 -11.16
C SER A 167 -58.48 0.92 -12.67
N ASN A 168 -58.39 -0.32 -13.16
CA ASN A 168 -59.33 -0.82 -14.18
C ASN A 168 -59.31 -2.36 -14.32
N ASN A 169 -60.52 -2.92 -14.18
CA ASN A 169 -61.07 -4.17 -14.69
C ASN A 169 -60.60 -5.53 -14.13
N SER A 170 -61.32 -6.03 -13.11
CA SER A 170 -62.33 -7.11 -13.25
C SER A 170 -62.84 -7.54 -11.86
N PRO A 171 -64.15 -7.80 -11.65
CA PRO A 171 -64.67 -8.18 -10.34
C PRO A 171 -64.66 -9.70 -10.17
N THR A 172 -63.85 -10.21 -9.26
CA THR A 172 -64.02 -11.56 -8.71
C THR A 172 -64.01 -11.48 -7.18
N ASN A 173 -65.09 -11.99 -6.60
CA ASN A 173 -65.49 -12.01 -5.19
C ASN A 173 -64.36 -12.16 -4.15
N PRO A 174 -64.42 -11.45 -2.99
CA PRO A 174 -63.58 -11.73 -1.84
C PRO A 174 -64.21 -12.85 -1.01
N ALA A 175 -64.01 -14.09 -1.42
CA ALA A 175 -64.33 -15.25 -0.59
C ALA A 175 -63.31 -16.35 -0.85
N GLN A 176 -62.68 -16.81 0.24
CA GLN A 176 -61.82 -18.00 0.34
C GLN A 176 -60.42 -17.91 -0.32
N SER A 177 -59.42 -17.59 0.50
CA SER A 177 -58.20 -18.41 0.61
C SER A 177 -57.31 -17.92 1.76
N ARG A 178 -57.52 -18.49 2.95
CA ARG A 178 -56.42 -18.67 3.91
C ARG A 178 -55.48 -19.71 3.29
N SER A 179 -54.64 -19.30 2.34
CA SER A 179 -53.69 -20.19 1.68
C SER A 179 -52.42 -20.26 2.53
N MET A 180 -52.10 -21.47 2.96
CA MET A 180 -51.13 -21.81 4.01
C MET A 180 -49.77 -22.24 3.42
N ASN A 181 -49.38 -21.80 2.22
CA ASN A 181 -48.12 -22.21 1.57
C ASN A 181 -47.70 -21.21 0.47
N ASP A 182 -47.04 -20.12 0.82
CA ASP A 182 -46.45 -19.18 -0.16
C ASP A 182 -44.93 -19.03 0.05
N ILE A 183 -44.26 -20.16 0.28
CA ILE A 183 -42.81 -20.28 0.06
C ILE A 183 -42.65 -20.75 -1.39
N SER A 184 -42.46 -19.79 -2.31
CA SER A 184 -42.13 -20.09 -3.71
C SER A 184 -40.67 -20.54 -3.81
N ASP A 185 -40.41 -21.69 -4.44
CA ASP A 185 -39.07 -22.21 -4.74
C ASP A 185 -38.22 -21.25 -5.61
N LYS A 186 -38.87 -20.32 -6.31
CA LYS A 186 -38.16 -19.32 -7.13
C LYS A 186 -37.82 -18.08 -6.31
N PRO A 187 -36.56 -17.60 -6.36
CA PRO A 187 -36.16 -16.37 -5.69
C PRO A 187 -36.95 -15.17 -6.23
N SER A 188 -37.45 -14.34 -5.32
CA SER A 188 -38.29 -13.19 -5.66
C SER A 188 -37.50 -12.08 -6.38
N THR A 189 -38.18 -11.29 -7.23
CA THR A 189 -37.58 -10.17 -7.96
C THR A 189 -36.92 -9.12 -7.05
N ASP A 190 -37.37 -9.00 -5.81
CA ASP A 190 -36.83 -8.07 -4.81
C ASP A 190 -35.54 -8.61 -4.17
N GLN A 191 -35.43 -9.93 -3.95
CA GLN A 191 -34.20 -10.59 -3.50
C GLN A 191 -33.07 -10.44 -4.52
N MET A 192 -33.37 -10.59 -5.82
CA MET A 192 -32.36 -10.43 -6.89
C MET A 192 -31.85 -8.99 -7.04
N LYS A 193 -32.64 -7.99 -6.65
CA LYS A 193 -32.29 -6.56 -6.74
C LYS A 193 -31.60 -6.04 -5.48
N ASN A 194 -31.41 -6.87 -4.46
CA ASN A 194 -30.85 -6.44 -3.19
C ASN A 194 -29.41 -5.93 -3.37
N LYS A 195 -29.14 -4.70 -2.92
CA LYS A 195 -27.81 -4.07 -3.02
C LYS A 195 -26.75 -4.80 -2.19
N PHE A 196 -27.18 -5.58 -1.20
CA PHE A 196 -26.31 -6.37 -0.33
C PHE A 196 -25.62 -7.54 -1.06
N MET A 197 -26.19 -8.08 -2.13
CA MET A 197 -25.57 -9.12 -2.98
C MET A 197 -24.17 -8.78 -3.48
N LYS A 198 -23.86 -7.49 -3.66
CA LYS A 198 -22.55 -7.04 -4.13
C LYS A 198 -21.45 -7.10 -3.06
N LYS A 199 -21.83 -7.30 -1.79
CA LYS A 199 -20.93 -7.36 -0.63
C LYS A 199 -20.58 -8.78 -0.21
N ILE A 200 -21.34 -9.76 -0.68
CA ILE A 200 -21.13 -11.19 -0.40
C ILE A 200 -20.22 -11.76 -1.49
N PRO A 201 -19.24 -12.63 -1.16
CA PRO A 201 -18.44 -13.35 -2.15
C PRO A 201 -19.31 -14.15 -3.12
N ARG A 202 -18.82 -14.39 -4.34
CA ARG A 202 -19.59 -15.12 -5.37
C ARG A 202 -19.73 -16.61 -5.07
N ASP A 203 -18.79 -17.16 -4.32
CA ASP A 203 -18.74 -18.57 -3.92
C ASP A 203 -19.27 -18.75 -2.49
N ALA A 204 -20.18 -17.88 -2.04
CA ALA A 204 -20.70 -17.96 -0.68
C ALA A 204 -21.85 -18.96 -0.56
N GLU A 205 -21.86 -19.71 0.54
CA GLU A 205 -22.97 -20.57 0.96
C GLU A 205 -23.63 -19.98 2.22
N ALA A 206 -24.91 -20.24 2.44
CA ALA A 206 -25.64 -19.71 3.59
C ALA A 206 -25.73 -20.72 4.74
N SER A 207 -25.64 -20.21 5.97
CA SER A 207 -25.96 -20.92 7.21
C SER A 207 -27.13 -20.22 7.89
N ASN A 208 -28.26 -20.90 8.03
CA ASN A 208 -29.45 -20.33 8.65
C ASN A 208 -29.57 -20.75 10.11
N VAL A 209 -29.82 -19.79 11.01
CA VAL A 209 -29.97 -20.01 12.45
C VAL A 209 -31.37 -19.54 12.87
N LEU A 210 -32.23 -20.48 13.27
CA LEU A 210 -33.61 -20.23 13.67
C LEU A 210 -33.76 -20.41 15.18
N ILE A 211 -34.14 -19.35 15.89
CA ILE A 211 -34.29 -19.36 17.36
C ILE A 211 -35.67 -18.88 17.76
N GLY A 212 -36.39 -19.63 18.59
CA GLY A 212 -37.73 -19.24 19.05
C GLY A 212 -38.09 -19.72 20.44
N GLU A 213 -39.02 -19.00 21.07
CA GLU A 213 -39.74 -19.46 22.26
C GLU A 213 -41.13 -19.93 21.87
N VAL A 214 -41.57 -21.07 22.42
CA VAL A 214 -42.91 -21.61 22.21
C VAL A 214 -43.50 -22.15 23.51
N ASP A 215 -44.80 -21.97 23.71
CA ASP A 215 -45.52 -22.36 24.93
C ASP A 215 -45.73 -23.87 25.09
N PHE A 216 -45.70 -24.63 23.99
CA PHE A 216 -46.13 -26.03 23.97
C PHE A 216 -45.00 -27.05 24.14
N LEU A 217 -43.74 -26.61 24.22
CA LEU A 217 -42.59 -27.48 24.41
C LEU A 217 -42.12 -27.47 25.87
N ASP A 218 -42.08 -28.64 26.52
CA ASP A 218 -41.51 -28.77 27.88
C ASP A 218 -39.97 -28.88 27.86
N LYS A 219 -39.41 -29.33 26.73
CA LYS A 219 -37.97 -29.51 26.51
C LYS A 219 -37.53 -28.75 25.26
N PRO A 220 -36.29 -28.24 25.21
CA PRO A 220 -35.79 -27.55 24.03
C PRO A 220 -35.65 -28.52 22.85
N PHE A 221 -36.18 -28.12 21.70
CA PHE A 221 -36.00 -28.72 20.40
C PHE A 221 -34.70 -28.17 19.78
N VAL A 222 -33.72 -29.04 19.52
CA VAL A 222 -32.44 -28.68 18.92
C VAL A 222 -32.16 -29.56 17.71
N ALA A 223 -31.94 -28.95 16.55
CA ALA A 223 -31.51 -29.64 15.35
C ALA A 223 -30.34 -28.91 14.69
N PHE A 224 -29.25 -29.64 14.39
CA PHE A 224 -28.17 -29.18 13.52
C PHE A 224 -28.19 -30.00 12.24
N VAL A 225 -28.30 -29.34 11.09
CA VAL A 225 -28.44 -30.00 9.79
C VAL A 225 -27.37 -29.51 8.83
N ARG A 226 -26.66 -30.44 8.20
CA ARG A 226 -25.83 -30.21 7.02
C ARG A 226 -26.51 -30.86 5.82
N LEU A 227 -26.79 -30.09 4.77
CA LEU A 227 -27.35 -30.60 3.52
C LEU A 227 -26.24 -31.25 2.66
N ALA A 228 -26.56 -32.32 1.94
CA ALA A 228 -25.60 -32.99 1.04
C ALA A 228 -25.19 -32.10 -0.15
N GLN A 229 -26.13 -31.31 -0.67
CA GLN A 229 -25.90 -30.28 -1.69
C GLN A 229 -26.48 -28.95 -1.19
N ALA A 230 -25.79 -27.83 -1.43
CA ALA A 230 -26.30 -26.52 -1.06
C ALA A 230 -27.50 -26.15 -1.95
N THR A 231 -28.64 -25.78 -1.35
CA THR A 231 -29.91 -25.54 -2.06
C THR A 231 -30.48 -24.17 -1.72
N THR A 232 -31.06 -23.47 -2.69
CA THR A 232 -31.72 -22.19 -2.46
C THR A 232 -33.10 -22.41 -1.83
N LEU A 233 -33.20 -22.24 -0.51
CA LEU A 233 -34.45 -22.33 0.22
C LEU A 233 -35.21 -20.99 0.08
N GLY A 234 -36.16 -20.96 -0.85
CA GLY A 234 -36.95 -19.77 -1.16
C GLY A 234 -37.54 -19.15 0.12
N GLY A 235 -37.35 -17.84 0.31
CA GLY A 235 -37.92 -17.11 1.43
C GLY A 235 -37.18 -17.20 2.78
N LEU A 236 -36.34 -18.20 3.00
CA LEU A 236 -35.58 -18.37 4.27
C LEU A 236 -34.50 -17.30 4.45
N THR A 237 -33.78 -16.96 3.36
CA THR A 237 -32.73 -15.94 3.37
C THR A 237 -33.17 -14.63 2.72
N GLU A 238 -32.64 -13.49 3.19
CA GLU A 238 -32.85 -12.17 2.55
C GLU A 238 -32.31 -12.15 1.10
N VAL A 239 -31.30 -12.99 0.85
CA VAL A 239 -30.48 -12.99 -0.36
C VAL A 239 -30.52 -14.39 -1.00
N PRO A 240 -30.55 -14.53 -2.35
CA PRO A 240 -30.64 -15.83 -3.00
C PRO A 240 -29.28 -16.55 -3.01
N VAL A 241 -28.76 -16.86 -1.81
CA VAL A 241 -27.56 -17.67 -1.56
C VAL A 241 -28.03 -19.10 -1.23
N PRO A 242 -27.39 -20.15 -1.77
CA PRO A 242 -27.78 -21.52 -1.44
C PRO A 242 -27.44 -21.83 0.02
N THR A 243 -28.40 -22.35 0.78
CA THR A 243 -28.20 -22.78 2.17
C THR A 243 -27.52 -24.15 2.21
N ARG A 244 -26.49 -24.28 3.04
CA ARG A 244 -25.75 -25.53 3.30
C ARG A 244 -26.00 -26.05 4.71
N PHE A 245 -26.08 -25.14 5.68
CA PHE A 245 -26.25 -25.47 7.10
C PHE A 245 -27.54 -24.85 7.64
N LEU A 246 -28.22 -25.58 8.51
CA LEU A 246 -29.41 -25.11 9.22
C LEU A 246 -29.31 -25.50 10.69
N PHE A 247 -29.41 -24.53 11.58
CA PHE A 247 -29.48 -24.74 13.03
C PHE A 247 -30.83 -24.24 13.54
N VAL A 248 -31.55 -25.10 14.26
CA VAL A 248 -32.87 -24.77 14.81
C VAL A 248 -32.88 -25.00 16.32
N LEU A 249 -33.29 -23.99 17.06
CA LEU A 249 -33.45 -24.01 18.51
C LEU A 249 -34.82 -23.44 18.89
N LEU A 250 -35.75 -24.29 19.32
CA LEU A 250 -37.03 -23.87 19.90
C LEU A 250 -37.09 -24.30 21.36
N GLY A 251 -37.42 -23.40 22.28
CA GLY A 251 -37.46 -23.72 23.71
C GLY A 251 -38.72 -23.23 24.42
N PRO A 252 -38.97 -23.72 25.65
CA PRO A 252 -40.02 -23.18 26.52
C PRO A 252 -39.81 -21.70 26.84
N HIS A 253 -40.88 -21.00 27.19
CA HIS A 253 -40.79 -19.61 27.61
C HIS A 253 -39.97 -19.41 28.89
N GLY A 254 -39.24 -18.29 28.95
CA GLY A 254 -38.52 -17.83 30.14
C GLY A 254 -36.99 -17.81 29.99
N LYS A 255 -36.45 -18.36 28.89
CA LYS A 255 -35.00 -18.40 28.59
C LYS A 255 -34.61 -17.73 27.27
N GLY A 256 -35.47 -16.91 26.68
CA GLY A 256 -35.30 -16.36 25.34
C GLY A 256 -34.02 -15.55 25.14
N LYS A 257 -33.53 -14.87 26.19
CA LYS A 257 -32.21 -14.21 26.13
C LYS A 257 -31.06 -15.21 25.98
N SER A 258 -31.08 -16.33 26.72
CA SER A 258 -30.08 -17.40 26.60
C SER A 258 -30.14 -18.03 25.21
N TYR A 259 -31.34 -18.33 24.70
CA TYR A 259 -31.50 -18.90 23.36
C TYR A 259 -30.96 -17.99 22.25
N ASN A 260 -31.21 -16.68 22.36
CA ASN A 260 -30.61 -15.70 21.44
C ASN A 260 -29.08 -15.69 21.52
N GLU A 261 -28.49 -15.79 22.71
CA GLU A 261 -27.03 -15.84 22.88
C GLU A 261 -26.43 -17.16 22.36
N ILE A 262 -27.11 -18.30 22.53
CA ILE A 262 -26.71 -19.59 21.93
C ILE A 262 -26.72 -19.49 20.41
N GLY A 263 -27.77 -18.87 19.86
CA GLY A 263 -27.88 -18.59 18.44
C GLY A 263 -26.76 -17.71 17.88
N ARG A 264 -26.43 -16.62 18.57
CA ARG A 264 -25.28 -15.77 18.24
C ARG A 264 -23.96 -16.54 18.32
N ALA A 265 -23.83 -17.44 19.30
CA ALA A 265 -22.63 -18.25 19.49
C ALA A 265 -22.40 -19.22 18.33
N ILE A 266 -23.41 -20.00 17.93
CA ILE A 266 -23.29 -20.88 16.76
C ILE A 266 -23.10 -20.08 15.48
N ALA A 267 -23.78 -18.94 15.34
CA ALA A 267 -23.64 -18.11 14.14
C ALA A 267 -22.23 -17.55 13.97
N THR A 268 -21.58 -17.19 15.08
CA THR A 268 -20.19 -16.74 15.11
C THR A 268 -19.22 -17.89 14.81
N LEU A 269 -19.47 -19.09 15.36
CA LEU A 269 -18.67 -20.29 15.10
C LEU A 269 -18.71 -20.69 13.61
N MET A 270 -19.87 -20.64 12.97
CA MET A 270 -20.00 -20.97 11.54
C MET A 270 -19.22 -20.03 10.61
N VAL A 271 -18.85 -18.84 11.08
CA VAL A 271 -18.08 -17.84 10.31
C VAL A 271 -16.58 -17.99 10.55
N ASP A 272 -16.18 -18.75 11.57
CA ASP A 272 -14.77 -19.03 11.84
C ASP A 272 -14.20 -20.01 10.82
N ASP A 273 -13.00 -19.72 10.32
CA ASP A 273 -12.34 -20.50 9.26
C ASP A 273 -12.02 -21.94 9.73
N LEU A 274 -11.71 -22.15 11.01
CA LEU A 274 -11.38 -23.48 11.54
C LEU A 274 -12.65 -24.30 11.76
N PHE A 275 -13.64 -23.73 12.45
CA PHE A 275 -14.88 -24.46 12.75
C PHE A 275 -15.70 -24.75 11.47
N SER A 276 -15.71 -23.84 10.50
CA SER A 276 -16.37 -24.09 9.21
C SER A 276 -15.74 -25.26 8.46
N ASP A 277 -14.41 -25.34 8.39
CA ASP A 277 -13.69 -26.48 7.81
C ASP A 277 -14.07 -27.80 8.50
N VAL A 278 -14.17 -27.78 9.83
CA VAL A 278 -14.61 -28.94 10.62
C VAL A 278 -16.06 -29.29 10.31
N ALA A 279 -16.96 -28.31 10.22
CA ALA A 279 -18.37 -28.55 9.91
C ALA A 279 -18.57 -29.17 8.51
N TYR A 280 -17.76 -28.80 7.52
CA TYR A 280 -17.78 -29.44 6.20
C TYR A 280 -17.27 -30.87 6.23
N LYS A 281 -16.25 -31.18 7.05
CA LYS A 281 -15.60 -32.50 7.09
C LYS A 281 -16.15 -33.46 8.16
N ALA A 282 -16.96 -32.97 9.10
CA ALA A 282 -17.48 -33.74 10.23
C ALA A 282 -18.24 -34.99 9.75
N ARG A 283 -18.01 -36.13 10.41
CA ARG A 283 -18.75 -37.38 10.17
C ARG A 283 -19.68 -37.70 11.33
N ASP A 284 -19.28 -37.32 12.54
CA ASP A 284 -20.02 -37.58 13.78
C ASP A 284 -20.26 -36.30 14.60
N ARG A 285 -21.20 -36.37 15.55
CA ARG A 285 -21.48 -35.26 16.49
C ARG A 285 -20.25 -34.87 17.32
N ASP A 286 -19.39 -35.84 17.63
CA ASP A 286 -18.19 -35.62 18.44
C ASP A 286 -17.15 -34.76 17.71
N ASP A 287 -17.15 -34.77 16.38
CA ASP A 287 -16.23 -33.94 15.57
C ASP A 287 -16.62 -32.45 15.67
N LEU A 288 -17.91 -32.15 15.66
CA LEU A 288 -18.43 -30.80 15.90
C LEU A 288 -18.13 -30.33 17.33
N ILE A 289 -18.26 -31.23 18.32
CA ILE A 289 -17.92 -30.92 19.73
C ILE A 289 -16.42 -30.64 19.86
N ALA A 290 -15.56 -31.44 19.21
CA ALA A 290 -14.12 -31.19 19.18
C ALA A 290 -13.79 -29.83 18.53
N GLY A 291 -14.51 -29.43 17.48
CA GLY A 291 -14.40 -28.09 16.90
C GLY A 291 -14.80 -26.96 17.86
N ILE A 292 -15.84 -27.16 18.69
CA ILE A 292 -16.22 -26.19 19.73
C ILE A 292 -15.16 -26.13 20.84
N ASP A 293 -14.65 -27.27 21.27
CA ASP A 293 -13.64 -27.35 22.34
C ASP A 293 -12.33 -26.65 21.90
N GLU A 294 -11.90 -26.82 20.64
CA GLU A 294 -10.76 -26.08 20.09
C GLU A 294 -11.02 -24.57 19.98
N PHE A 295 -12.23 -24.18 19.55
CA PHE A 295 -12.59 -22.77 19.56
C PHE A 295 -12.53 -22.18 20.97
N LEU A 296 -13.04 -22.90 21.98
CA LEU A 296 -12.99 -22.49 23.39
C LEU A 296 -11.55 -22.30 23.90
N ASP A 297 -10.62 -23.15 23.46
CA ASP A 297 -9.19 -23.01 23.80
C ASP A 297 -8.57 -21.72 23.20
N GLU A 298 -9.12 -21.20 22.09
CA GLU A 298 -8.68 -19.94 21.45
C GLU A 298 -9.41 -18.68 21.97
N VAL A 299 -10.54 -18.81 22.66
CA VAL A 299 -11.34 -17.65 23.11
C VAL A 299 -10.60 -16.82 24.16
N ILE A 300 -10.57 -15.50 23.94
CA ILE A 300 -10.07 -14.53 24.90
C ILE A 300 -11.24 -14.01 25.76
N VAL A 301 -11.16 -14.24 27.08
CA VAL A 301 -12.18 -13.79 28.04
C VAL A 301 -11.91 -12.36 28.49
N LEU A 302 -12.93 -11.50 28.37
CA LEU A 302 -12.88 -10.13 28.89
C LEU A 302 -13.46 -10.07 30.32
N PRO A 303 -12.81 -9.37 31.27
CA PRO A 303 -13.31 -9.25 32.63
C PRO A 303 -14.59 -8.41 32.68
N PRO A 304 -15.64 -8.85 33.41
CA PRO A 304 -16.95 -8.19 33.41
C PRO A 304 -16.99 -6.86 34.19
N GLY A 305 -16.00 -6.58 35.05
CA GLY A 305 -16.00 -5.41 35.94
C GLY A 305 -15.65 -4.07 35.28
N GLU A 306 -14.95 -4.08 34.14
CA GLU A 306 -14.46 -2.88 33.45
C GLU A 306 -15.03 -2.72 32.03
N TRP A 307 -15.80 -3.71 31.56
CA TRP A 307 -16.30 -3.76 30.19
C TRP A 307 -17.83 -3.81 30.16
N ASP A 308 -18.45 -2.87 29.44
CA ASP A 308 -19.89 -2.91 29.16
C ASP A 308 -20.15 -3.77 27.90
N PRO A 309 -20.92 -4.88 28.00
CA PRO A 309 -21.28 -5.74 26.87
C PRO A 309 -21.98 -5.02 25.71
N LYS A 310 -22.57 -3.84 25.95
CA LYS A 310 -23.22 -3.03 24.91
C LYS A 310 -22.23 -2.23 24.06
N ILE A 311 -20.99 -2.04 24.52
CA ILE A 311 -19.95 -1.34 23.77
C ILE A 311 -19.46 -2.25 22.63
N ARG A 312 -19.67 -1.80 21.39
CA ARG A 312 -19.28 -2.51 20.17
C ARG A 312 -17.78 -2.32 19.92
N ILE A 313 -17.04 -3.42 19.80
CA ILE A 313 -15.62 -3.40 19.46
C ILE A 313 -15.49 -3.23 17.94
N GLU A 314 -14.79 -2.18 17.51
CA GLU A 314 -14.49 -1.99 16.10
C GLU A 314 -13.51 -3.08 15.63
N PRO A 315 -13.74 -3.67 14.44
CA PRO A 315 -12.88 -4.73 13.92
C PRO A 315 -11.43 -4.26 13.73
N PRO A 316 -10.44 -5.15 13.92
CA PRO A 316 -9.04 -4.80 13.77
C PRO A 316 -8.71 -4.44 12.31
N LYS A 317 -7.76 -3.51 12.12
CA LYS A 317 -7.36 -3.03 10.79
C LYS A 317 -6.67 -4.10 9.93
N LYS A 318 -6.15 -5.16 10.54
CA LYS A 318 -5.54 -6.31 9.88
C LYS A 318 -5.90 -7.56 10.69
N VAL A 319 -6.60 -8.50 10.06
CA VAL A 319 -6.89 -9.80 10.65
C VAL A 319 -5.71 -10.73 10.34
N PRO A 320 -5.15 -11.47 11.31
CA PRO A 320 -4.16 -12.50 11.05
C PRO A 320 -4.74 -13.58 10.12
N SER A 321 -4.01 -13.93 9.06
CA SER A 321 -4.42 -14.99 8.11
C SER A 321 -4.53 -16.34 8.84
N ALA A 322 -5.60 -17.09 8.55
CA ALA A 322 -5.86 -18.43 9.09
C ALA A 322 -4.67 -19.39 8.89
N ASP A 323 -3.88 -19.21 7.83
CA ASP A 323 -2.68 -20.03 7.54
C ASP A 323 -1.63 -20.01 8.65
N MET A 324 -1.49 -18.88 9.36
CA MET A 324 -0.56 -18.80 10.50
C MET A 324 -1.09 -19.61 11.69
N ARG A 325 -2.41 -19.79 11.79
CA ARG A 325 -3.08 -20.59 12.83
C ARG A 325 -3.05 -22.09 12.49
N LYS A 326 -3.35 -22.46 11.24
CA LYS A 326 -3.17 -23.84 10.71
C LYS A 326 -1.72 -24.33 10.81
N SER A 327 -0.74 -23.43 10.75
CA SER A 327 0.68 -23.79 10.90
C SER A 327 1.09 -24.23 12.31
N VAL A 328 0.35 -23.87 13.35
CA VAL A 328 0.59 -24.35 14.73
C VAL A 328 0.19 -25.82 14.85
N LEU A 329 -0.90 -26.23 14.20
CA LEU A 329 -1.35 -27.63 14.09
C LEU A 329 -0.36 -28.48 13.26
N ASN A 330 0.25 -27.89 12.22
CA ASN A 330 1.17 -28.60 11.30
C ASN A 330 2.66 -28.56 11.71
N LEU A 331 3.04 -27.87 12.78
CA LEU A 331 4.46 -27.68 13.14
C LEU A 331 5.17 -28.98 13.58
N ASN A 332 4.42 -30.05 13.86
CA ASN A 332 4.93 -31.33 14.36
C ASN A 332 5.00 -32.47 13.32
N GLU A 333 4.64 -32.24 12.06
CA GLU A 333 4.58 -33.30 11.01
C GLU A 333 5.70 -33.26 9.99
N LEU A 334 6.87 -32.71 10.32
CA LEU A 334 8.04 -32.81 9.43
C LEU A 334 8.75 -34.18 9.56
N GLY A 335 7.96 -35.25 9.64
CA GLY A 335 8.39 -36.58 10.07
C GLY A 335 7.95 -37.74 9.20
N GLN A 336 7.21 -37.59 8.09
CA GLN A 336 6.95 -38.69 7.15
C GLN A 336 6.17 -38.19 5.92
N VAL A 337 6.78 -38.22 4.73
CA VAL A 337 6.04 -38.33 3.45
C VAL A 337 6.89 -39.15 2.48
N ASN A 338 6.38 -40.34 2.14
CA ASN A 338 6.82 -41.20 1.05
C ASN A 338 6.34 -40.62 -0.30
N GLY A 339 7.07 -40.91 -1.37
CA GLY A 339 6.91 -40.24 -2.66
C GLY A 339 5.94 -40.85 -3.66
N THR A 340 6.10 -40.36 -4.90
CA THR A 340 5.39 -40.62 -6.17
C THR A 340 4.14 -39.73 -6.38
N GLY A 341 3.98 -38.97 -7.46
CA GLY A 341 4.82 -38.66 -8.62
C GLY A 341 4.02 -37.83 -9.64
N THR A 342 4.66 -36.82 -10.26
CA THR A 342 4.51 -36.28 -11.65
C THR A 342 5.20 -34.90 -11.67
N ALA A 343 6.51 -34.84 -11.88
CA ALA A 343 7.18 -34.76 -13.20
C ALA A 343 6.89 -33.45 -13.95
N GLY A 344 7.77 -32.46 -13.74
CA GLY A 344 7.79 -31.19 -14.49
C GLY A 344 8.79 -30.16 -13.96
N GLY A 345 9.95 -30.59 -13.44
CA GLY A 345 11.02 -29.68 -13.03
C GLY A 345 12.06 -29.53 -14.14
N PRO A 346 12.44 -28.31 -14.55
CA PRO A 346 13.67 -28.11 -15.31
C PRO A 346 14.84 -28.41 -14.37
N GLY A 347 15.69 -29.34 -14.81
CA GLY A 347 16.85 -29.80 -14.07
C GLY A 347 17.78 -28.65 -13.70
N GLY A 348 18.37 -28.77 -12.51
CA GLY A 348 19.59 -28.06 -12.17
C GLY A 348 20.70 -28.50 -13.11
N GLY A 349 21.15 -27.57 -13.95
CA GLY A 349 22.53 -27.50 -14.37
C GLY A 349 23.26 -26.65 -13.36
N GLU A 350 24.45 -27.09 -12.97
CA GLU A 350 25.47 -26.24 -12.39
C GLU A 350 25.69 -25.10 -13.39
N ASP A 351 25.26 -23.88 -13.03
CA ASP A 351 25.45 -22.71 -13.89
C ASP A 351 26.96 -22.45 -13.95
N GLU A 352 27.59 -22.88 -15.04
CA GLU A 352 28.87 -22.35 -15.50
C GLU A 352 28.78 -20.81 -15.44
N GLU A 353 29.78 -20.16 -14.84
CA GLU A 353 29.89 -18.70 -14.78
C GLU A 353 30.07 -18.15 -16.20
N MET A 354 28.96 -18.05 -16.93
CA MET A 354 28.91 -17.48 -18.27
C MET A 354 29.06 -15.96 -18.14
N PHE A 355 29.98 -15.38 -18.92
CA PHE A 355 30.10 -13.93 -19.07
C PHE A 355 28.71 -13.33 -19.41
N CYS A 356 28.24 -12.35 -18.63
CA CYS A 356 26.88 -11.79 -18.69
C CYS A 356 25.71 -12.70 -18.24
N GLY A 357 25.97 -13.72 -17.40
CA GLY A 357 24.95 -14.61 -16.85
C GLY A 357 23.81 -13.88 -16.13
N GLY A 358 24.11 -12.87 -15.31
CA GLY A 358 23.09 -12.07 -14.61
C GLY A 358 22.12 -11.34 -15.55
N LEU A 359 22.64 -10.74 -16.63
CA LEU A 359 21.82 -10.06 -17.64
C LEU A 359 20.92 -11.04 -18.41
N TRP A 360 21.44 -12.19 -18.81
CA TRP A 360 20.67 -13.21 -19.52
C TRP A 360 19.51 -13.75 -18.68
N LEU A 361 19.74 -13.99 -17.39
CA LEU A 361 18.71 -14.42 -16.46
C LEU A 361 17.60 -13.38 -16.29
N ASP A 362 17.96 -12.10 -16.21
CA ASP A 362 17.00 -10.99 -16.12
C ASP A 362 16.14 -10.88 -17.40
N ILE A 363 16.76 -11.04 -18.58
CA ILE A 363 16.04 -11.06 -19.88
C ILE A 363 15.08 -12.25 -19.94
N LYS A 364 15.57 -13.47 -19.67
CA LYS A 364 14.76 -14.70 -19.72
C LYS A 364 13.54 -14.62 -18.79
N ARG A 365 13.70 -13.99 -17.62
CA ARG A 365 12.61 -13.78 -16.65
C ARG A 365 11.56 -12.78 -17.17
N LYS A 366 11.95 -11.70 -17.86
CA LYS A 366 11.06 -10.59 -18.18
C LYS A 366 10.35 -10.69 -19.54
N VAL A 367 11.00 -11.29 -20.54
CA VAL A 367 10.45 -11.45 -21.90
C VAL A 367 9.00 -11.97 -21.94
N PRO A 368 8.60 -13.04 -21.22
CA PRO A 368 7.23 -13.56 -21.32
C PRO A 368 6.16 -12.58 -20.80
N TRP A 369 6.51 -11.65 -19.91
CA TRP A 369 5.57 -10.73 -19.31
C TRP A 369 5.26 -9.50 -20.19
N ILE A 370 6.08 -9.21 -21.19
CA ILE A 370 5.97 -7.98 -22.01
C ILE A 370 4.59 -7.85 -22.66
N LEU A 371 4.05 -8.93 -23.24
CA LEU A 371 2.72 -8.91 -23.87
C LEU A 371 1.60 -8.72 -22.85
N SER A 372 1.73 -9.34 -21.67
CA SER A 372 0.76 -9.19 -20.58
C SER A 372 0.73 -7.76 -20.03
N ASP A 373 1.86 -7.05 -20.05
CA ASP A 373 1.99 -5.67 -19.55
C ASP A 373 1.16 -4.68 -20.39
N PHE A 374 1.05 -4.91 -21.70
CA PHE A 374 0.23 -4.08 -22.58
C PHE A 374 -1.27 -4.33 -22.38
N SER A 375 -1.68 -5.60 -22.22
CA SER A 375 -3.09 -5.93 -21.97
C SER A 375 -3.59 -5.39 -20.63
N GLN A 376 -2.76 -5.39 -19.58
CA GLN A 376 -3.10 -4.86 -18.26
C GLN A 376 -3.15 -3.31 -18.22
N GLY A 377 -2.54 -2.66 -19.23
CA GLY A 377 -2.48 -1.21 -19.39
C GLY A 377 -3.85 -0.52 -19.55
N PHE A 378 -4.84 -1.23 -20.10
CA PHE A 378 -6.14 -0.70 -20.48
C PHE A 378 -7.12 -0.59 -19.31
N HIS A 379 -6.81 0.27 -18.33
CA HIS A 379 -7.68 0.59 -17.21
C HIS A 379 -7.82 2.10 -17.01
N ILE A 380 -8.96 2.55 -16.50
CA ILE A 380 -9.24 3.99 -16.32
C ILE A 380 -8.27 4.68 -15.36
N GLN A 381 -7.79 3.95 -14.33
CA GLN A 381 -6.74 4.42 -13.42
C GLN A 381 -5.43 4.75 -14.15
N SER A 382 -5.11 4.02 -15.22
CA SER A 382 -3.91 4.25 -16.03
C SER A 382 -3.94 5.61 -16.71
N ILE A 383 -5.10 6.06 -17.19
CA ILE A 383 -5.25 7.38 -17.85
C ILE A 383 -4.95 8.51 -16.86
N SER A 384 -5.47 8.41 -15.64
CA SER A 384 -5.20 9.37 -14.57
C SER A 384 -3.71 9.41 -14.22
N ALA A 385 -3.07 8.24 -14.11
CA ALA A 385 -1.63 8.13 -13.87
C ALA A 385 -0.80 8.75 -15.01
N VAL A 386 -1.15 8.49 -16.28
CA VAL A 386 -0.47 9.11 -17.45
C VAL A 386 -0.50 10.63 -17.35
N LEU A 387 -1.67 11.24 -17.17
CA LEU A 387 -1.81 12.70 -17.14
C LEU A 387 -1.05 13.34 -15.98
N PHE A 388 -1.11 12.73 -14.79
CA PHE A 388 -0.39 13.24 -13.62
C PHE A 388 1.12 13.19 -13.84
N ILE A 389 1.64 12.02 -14.21
CA ILE A 389 3.08 11.81 -14.36
C ILE A 389 3.64 12.61 -15.53
N TYR A 390 2.87 12.77 -16.60
CA TYR A 390 3.19 13.66 -17.73
C TYR A 390 3.47 15.11 -17.29
N LEU A 391 2.58 15.71 -16.48
CA LEU A 391 2.78 17.07 -15.97
C LEU A 391 4.02 17.16 -15.06
N GLY A 392 4.28 16.12 -14.28
CA GLY A 392 5.50 16.00 -13.48
C GLY A 392 6.76 15.97 -14.34
N CYS A 393 6.78 15.14 -15.39
CA CYS A 393 7.93 14.98 -16.29
C CYS A 393 8.22 16.26 -17.09
N ILE A 394 7.19 16.93 -17.60
CA ILE A 394 7.34 18.20 -18.34
C ILE A 394 7.90 19.30 -17.46
N THR A 395 7.33 19.48 -16.27
CA THR A 395 7.81 20.51 -15.35
C THR A 395 9.27 20.25 -15.02
N ASN A 396 9.64 18.99 -14.81
CA ASN A 396 11.03 18.62 -14.55
C ASN A 396 11.94 18.90 -15.74
N ALA A 397 11.52 18.52 -16.96
CA ALA A 397 12.27 18.78 -18.19
C ALA A 397 12.50 20.28 -18.44
N ILE A 398 11.50 21.12 -18.20
CA ILE A 398 11.60 22.58 -18.39
C ILE A 398 12.48 23.21 -17.32
N THR A 399 12.25 22.87 -16.06
CA THR A 399 13.03 23.47 -14.96
C THR A 399 14.50 23.07 -15.02
N PHE A 400 14.81 21.81 -15.30
CA PHE A 400 16.20 21.38 -15.49
C PHE A 400 16.78 21.86 -16.82
N GLY A 401 16.01 21.88 -17.89
CA GLY A 401 16.48 22.38 -19.19
C GLY A 401 16.79 23.88 -19.18
N GLY A 402 16.00 24.68 -18.45
CA GLY A 402 16.27 26.11 -18.25
C GLY A 402 17.51 26.35 -17.40
N LEU A 403 17.63 25.66 -16.26
CA LEU A 403 18.82 25.74 -15.40
C LEU A 403 20.10 25.29 -16.14
N LEU A 404 19.98 24.28 -17.01
CA LEU A 404 21.09 23.80 -17.82
C LEU A 404 21.46 24.80 -18.93
N GLY A 405 20.46 25.45 -19.54
CA GLY A 405 20.67 26.55 -20.50
C GLY A 405 21.45 27.71 -19.88
N ASP A 406 21.02 28.14 -18.69
CA ASP A 406 21.68 29.21 -17.93
C ASP A 406 23.11 28.81 -17.49
N ALA A 407 23.31 27.55 -17.11
CA ALA A 407 24.61 27.06 -16.65
C ALA A 407 25.62 26.82 -17.78
N THR A 408 25.15 26.56 -19.00
CA THR A 408 25.98 26.18 -20.15
C THR A 408 25.99 27.23 -21.25
N ASP A 409 25.68 28.50 -20.97
CA ASP A 409 25.57 29.58 -21.97
C ASP A 409 24.76 29.14 -23.22
N ASN A 410 23.62 28.46 -23.01
CA ASN A 410 22.73 27.91 -24.05
C ASN A 410 23.33 26.84 -24.98
N TYR A 411 24.42 26.18 -24.60
CA TYR A 411 24.90 24.99 -25.32
C TYR A 411 23.93 23.81 -25.21
N GLN A 412 23.17 23.73 -24.12
CA GLN A 412 22.12 22.74 -23.92
C GLN A 412 20.96 23.39 -23.17
N GLY A 413 19.77 23.38 -23.78
CA GLY A 413 18.60 24.09 -23.26
C GLY A 413 17.39 23.20 -23.04
N VAL A 414 16.23 23.86 -23.05
CA VAL A 414 14.93 23.24 -22.82
C VAL A 414 14.57 22.26 -23.95
N MET A 415 14.90 22.59 -25.21
CA MET A 415 14.59 21.74 -26.37
C MET A 415 15.30 20.39 -26.33
N GLU A 416 16.60 20.40 -26.08
CA GLU A 416 17.40 19.18 -25.95
C GLU A 416 16.93 18.34 -24.76
N SER A 417 16.48 19.02 -23.70
CA SER A 417 15.94 18.36 -22.50
C SER A 417 14.60 17.67 -22.76
N PHE A 418 13.72 18.25 -23.59
CA PHE A 418 12.47 17.60 -24.02
C PHE A 418 12.72 16.38 -24.90
N LEU A 419 13.52 16.56 -25.97
CA LEU A 419 13.80 15.48 -26.92
C LEU A 419 14.51 14.32 -26.24
N GLY A 420 15.49 14.61 -25.40
CA GLY A 420 16.22 13.58 -24.65
C GLY A 420 15.32 12.81 -23.68
N THR A 421 14.43 13.50 -22.96
CA THR A 421 13.50 12.84 -22.02
C THR A 421 12.53 11.92 -22.77
N ALA A 422 12.00 12.39 -23.91
CA ALA A 422 11.09 11.60 -24.74
C ALA A 422 11.79 10.35 -25.32
N LEU A 423 12.99 10.51 -25.87
CA LEU A 423 13.75 9.41 -26.47
C LEU A 423 14.20 8.39 -25.41
N ALA A 424 14.93 8.83 -24.40
CA ALA A 424 15.50 7.95 -23.38
C ALA A 424 14.40 7.23 -22.59
N GLY A 425 13.35 7.96 -22.21
CA GLY A 425 12.24 7.40 -21.47
C GLY A 425 11.42 6.38 -22.25
N THR A 426 11.11 6.63 -23.52
CA THR A 426 10.33 5.69 -24.35
C THR A 426 11.07 4.37 -24.53
N VAL A 427 12.36 4.42 -24.87
CA VAL A 427 13.18 3.22 -25.07
C VAL A 427 13.36 2.45 -23.76
N PHE A 428 13.59 3.15 -22.65
CA PHE A 428 13.75 2.52 -21.35
C PHE A 428 12.47 1.85 -20.84
N CYS A 429 11.30 2.49 -20.95
CA CYS A 429 10.03 1.86 -20.54
C CYS A 429 9.65 0.65 -21.42
N LEU A 430 10.05 0.65 -22.69
CA LEU A 430 9.86 -0.49 -23.59
C LEU A 430 10.74 -1.68 -23.22
N LEU A 431 12.04 -1.47 -23.02
CA LEU A 431 13.04 -2.55 -22.95
C LEU A 431 13.61 -2.79 -21.55
N GLY A 432 13.37 -1.89 -20.60
CA GLY A 432 13.84 -1.99 -19.22
C GLY A 432 13.25 -3.17 -18.45
N GLY A 433 14.00 -3.62 -17.44
CA GLY A 433 13.63 -4.65 -16.49
C GLY A 433 12.51 -4.21 -15.55
N GLN A 434 12.51 -2.94 -15.12
CA GLN A 434 11.43 -2.36 -14.33
C GLN A 434 10.80 -1.11 -14.98
N PRO A 435 9.69 -1.27 -15.74
CA PRO A 435 9.08 -0.18 -16.51
C PRO A 435 8.34 0.88 -15.67
N LEU A 436 8.16 0.65 -14.37
CA LEU A 436 7.58 1.62 -13.45
C LEU A 436 8.55 2.78 -13.14
N ILE A 437 9.85 2.57 -13.39
CA ILE A 437 10.89 3.59 -13.24
C ILE A 437 10.80 4.59 -14.39
N ILE A 438 10.87 5.87 -14.03
CA ILE A 438 10.81 7.00 -14.97
C ILE A 438 12.17 7.68 -15.03
N LEU A 439 12.75 7.74 -16.22
CA LEU A 439 13.99 8.45 -16.48
C LEU A 439 13.76 9.96 -16.57
N SER A 440 14.60 10.75 -15.91
CA SER A 440 14.61 12.20 -16.01
C SER A 440 16.00 12.76 -15.67
N SER A 441 16.25 14.02 -16.04
CA SER A 441 17.44 14.75 -15.57
C SER A 441 17.38 14.92 -14.05
N THR A 442 18.51 14.72 -13.37
CA THR A 442 18.65 14.84 -11.92
C THR A 442 19.61 15.98 -11.55
N GLY A 443 19.49 16.47 -10.31
CA GLY A 443 20.34 17.56 -9.80
C GLY A 443 21.85 17.25 -9.81
N PRO A 444 22.30 16.05 -9.40
CA PRO A 444 23.72 15.71 -9.44
C PRO A 444 24.33 15.77 -10.85
N ILE A 445 23.60 15.31 -11.87
CA ILE A 445 24.04 15.39 -13.27
C ILE A 445 24.15 16.86 -13.70
N LEU A 446 23.16 17.70 -13.37
CA LEU A 446 23.21 19.15 -13.67
C LEU A 446 24.48 19.81 -13.07
N ILE A 447 24.83 19.48 -11.83
CA ILE A 447 26.02 20.04 -11.17
C ILE A 447 27.30 19.58 -11.89
N PHE A 448 27.37 18.30 -12.25
CA PHE A 448 28.49 17.77 -13.02
C PHE A 448 28.64 18.49 -14.37
N GLU A 449 27.55 18.69 -15.09
CA GLU A 449 27.53 19.37 -16.39
C GLU A 449 27.99 20.83 -16.29
N LYS A 450 27.53 21.55 -15.28
CA LYS A 450 27.96 22.92 -15.01
C LYS A 450 29.47 23.00 -14.77
N LEU A 451 30.02 22.10 -13.95
CA LEU A 451 31.45 22.09 -13.65
C LEU A 451 32.28 21.63 -14.84
N LEU A 452 31.79 20.67 -15.62
CA LEU A 452 32.41 20.27 -16.87
C LEU A 452 32.49 21.45 -17.83
N TYR A 453 31.42 22.24 -17.93
CA TYR A 453 31.38 23.45 -18.75
C TYR A 453 32.34 24.53 -18.24
N GLU A 454 32.35 24.83 -16.93
CA GLU A 454 33.31 25.78 -16.33
C GLU A 454 34.77 25.35 -16.54
N PHE A 455 35.06 24.05 -16.41
CA PHE A 455 36.38 23.49 -16.69
C PHE A 455 36.78 23.59 -18.17
N CYS A 456 35.83 23.36 -19.09
CA CYS A 456 36.07 23.55 -20.52
C CYS A 456 36.35 25.01 -20.86
N LYS A 457 35.59 25.93 -20.25
CA LYS A 457 35.73 27.38 -20.44
C LYS A 457 37.05 27.90 -19.88
N SER A 458 37.51 27.40 -18.74
CA SER A 458 38.80 27.79 -18.16
C SER A 458 40.01 27.26 -18.95
N ASN A 459 39.88 26.07 -19.54
CA ASN A 459 40.97 25.41 -20.26
C ASN A 459 40.89 25.54 -21.79
N THR A 460 39.92 26.31 -22.32
CA THR A 460 39.68 26.49 -23.77
C THR A 460 39.51 25.17 -24.53
N ILE A 461 38.85 24.19 -23.92
CA ILE A 461 38.52 22.88 -24.51
C ILE A 461 37.08 22.92 -25.02
N ASP A 462 36.80 22.33 -26.18
CA ASP A 462 35.44 22.20 -26.68
C ASP A 462 34.60 21.26 -25.79
N TYR A 463 33.58 21.83 -25.16
CA TYR A 463 32.69 21.15 -24.21
C TYR A 463 31.95 19.96 -24.84
N MET A 464 31.43 20.11 -26.06
CA MET A 464 30.61 19.07 -26.72
C MET A 464 31.42 17.81 -27.07
N GLU A 465 32.65 17.98 -27.55
CA GLU A 465 33.54 16.85 -27.86
C GLU A 465 33.94 16.11 -26.58
N LEU A 466 34.34 16.85 -25.53
CA LEU A 466 34.70 16.25 -24.24
C LEU A 466 33.51 15.50 -23.63
N ARG A 467 32.31 16.07 -23.68
CA ARG A 467 31.06 15.43 -23.24
C ARG A 467 30.82 14.10 -23.96
N LEU A 468 31.01 14.05 -25.28
CA LEU A 468 30.82 12.84 -26.08
C LEU A 468 31.76 11.71 -25.63
N TRP A 469 33.04 12.02 -25.41
CA TRP A 469 34.02 11.04 -24.95
C TRP A 469 33.76 10.57 -23.52
N ILE A 470 33.34 11.47 -22.62
CA ILE A 470 32.91 11.10 -21.26
C ILE A 470 31.74 10.11 -21.32
N GLY A 471 30.73 10.37 -22.16
CA GLY A 471 29.57 9.49 -22.33
C GLY A 471 29.93 8.12 -22.93
N LEU A 472 30.85 8.06 -23.90
CA LEU A 472 31.33 6.81 -24.48
C LEU A 472 32.12 5.96 -23.46
N HIS A 473 33.04 6.59 -22.71
CA HIS A 473 33.77 5.88 -21.66
C HIS A 473 32.86 5.43 -20.53
N SER A 474 31.84 6.23 -20.16
CA SER A 474 30.88 5.85 -19.15
C SER A 474 30.00 4.68 -19.61
N CYS A 475 29.56 4.66 -20.88
CA CYS A 475 28.87 3.51 -21.47
C CYS A 475 29.73 2.23 -21.37
N LEU A 476 31.00 2.31 -21.77
CA LEU A 476 31.94 1.17 -21.67
C LEU A 476 32.09 0.67 -20.24
N GLN A 477 32.26 1.59 -19.28
CA GLN A 477 32.37 1.25 -17.86
C GLN A 477 31.06 0.65 -17.31
N CYS A 478 29.89 1.16 -17.70
CA CYS A 478 28.60 0.56 -17.36
C CYS A 478 28.47 -0.87 -17.90
N LEU A 479 28.89 -1.12 -19.16
CA LEU A 479 28.89 -2.47 -19.73
C LEU A 479 29.82 -3.41 -18.97
N ILE A 480 30.99 -2.93 -18.54
CA ILE A 480 31.91 -3.70 -17.68
C ILE A 480 31.24 -4.03 -16.34
N LEU A 481 30.55 -3.08 -15.70
CA LEU A 481 29.84 -3.32 -14.43
C LEU A 481 28.69 -4.33 -14.57
N VAL A 482 27.99 -4.32 -15.71
CA VAL A 482 26.96 -5.32 -16.02
C VAL A 482 27.60 -6.69 -16.26
N ALA A 483 28.73 -6.75 -16.96
CA ALA A 483 29.42 -8.00 -17.26
C ALA A 483 30.08 -8.64 -16.03
N THR A 484 30.53 -7.84 -15.05
CA THR A 484 31.11 -8.31 -13.78
C THR A 484 30.08 -8.59 -12.69
N ASP A 485 28.77 -8.57 -13.01
CA ASP A 485 27.67 -8.74 -12.07
C ASP A 485 27.78 -7.83 -10.82
N ALA A 486 28.20 -6.57 -11.03
CA ALA A 486 28.37 -5.58 -9.96
C ALA A 486 27.08 -5.28 -9.17
N SER A 487 25.91 -5.68 -9.70
CA SER A 487 24.63 -5.65 -8.99
C SER A 487 24.63 -6.51 -7.71
N TYR A 488 25.63 -7.36 -7.47
CA TYR A 488 25.82 -8.00 -6.16
C TYR A 488 25.93 -6.96 -5.03
N ILE A 489 26.48 -5.76 -5.30
CA ILE A 489 26.61 -4.65 -4.34
C ILE A 489 25.24 -4.25 -3.75
N ILE A 490 24.15 -4.42 -4.51
CA ILE A 490 22.78 -4.11 -4.09
C ILE A 490 22.40 -4.87 -2.81
N LYS A 491 22.94 -6.09 -2.60
CA LYS A 491 22.67 -6.88 -1.38
C LYS A 491 23.16 -6.21 -0.10
N TYR A 492 24.10 -5.29 -0.20
CA TYR A 492 24.62 -4.54 0.94
C TYR A 492 23.84 -3.25 1.21
N ILE A 493 22.95 -2.83 0.31
CA ILE A 493 22.05 -1.70 0.53
C ILE A 493 20.95 -2.16 1.49
N THR A 494 21.04 -1.72 2.74
CA THR A 494 20.02 -2.01 3.76
C THR A 494 18.93 -0.94 3.76
N ARG A 495 17.80 -1.24 4.41
CA ARG A 495 16.67 -0.32 4.56
C ARG A 495 17.10 1.00 5.22
N PHE A 496 18.06 0.99 6.12
CA PHE A 496 18.64 2.20 6.72
C PHE A 496 19.18 3.17 5.67
N THR A 497 19.99 2.66 4.73
CA THR A 497 20.60 3.47 3.67
C THR A 497 19.56 3.93 2.65
N GLU A 498 18.62 3.06 2.29
CA GLU A 498 17.52 3.33 1.37
C GLU A 498 16.58 4.42 1.89
N GLU A 499 16.09 4.29 3.13
CA GLU A 499 15.18 5.25 3.75
C GLU A 499 15.86 6.59 4.03
N GLY A 500 17.16 6.57 4.40
CA GLY A 500 17.96 7.78 4.54
C GLY A 500 18.07 8.55 3.22
N PHE A 501 18.36 7.85 2.11
CA PHE A 501 18.43 8.46 0.79
C PHE A 501 17.07 8.97 0.29
N SER A 502 16.02 8.16 0.40
CA SER A 502 14.67 8.56 -0.01
C SER A 502 14.17 9.79 0.76
N SER A 503 14.47 9.85 2.06
CA SER A 503 14.17 11.01 2.91
C SER A 503 14.97 12.25 2.50
N LEU A 504 16.27 12.08 2.21
CA LEU A 504 17.12 13.16 1.71
C LEU A 504 16.57 13.77 0.42
N ILE A 505 16.27 12.94 -0.59
CA ILE A 505 15.73 13.42 -1.85
C ILE A 505 14.38 14.13 -1.63
N SER A 506 13.51 13.59 -0.77
CA SER A 506 12.23 14.23 -0.43
C SER A 506 12.42 15.61 0.18
N PHE A 507 13.35 15.78 1.14
CA PHE A 507 13.68 17.09 1.71
C PHE A 507 14.31 18.05 0.69
N ILE A 508 15.13 17.53 -0.24
CA ILE A 508 15.69 18.33 -1.33
C ILE A 508 14.55 18.91 -2.19
N PHE A 509 13.60 18.09 -2.61
CA PHE A 509 12.44 18.53 -3.40
C PHE A 509 11.59 19.56 -2.66
N ILE A 510 11.28 19.34 -1.37
CA ILE A 510 10.54 20.31 -0.55
C ILE A 510 11.29 21.64 -0.49
N SER A 511 12.61 21.62 -0.22
CA SER A 511 13.41 22.83 -0.13
C SER A 511 13.54 23.56 -1.46
N ASP A 512 13.61 22.83 -2.57
CA ASP A 512 13.74 23.40 -3.92
C ASP A 512 12.45 24.09 -4.36
N ALA A 513 11.29 23.45 -4.10
CA ALA A 513 9.98 24.05 -4.33
C ALA A 513 9.83 25.38 -3.57
N ILE A 514 10.24 25.40 -2.30
CA ILE A 514 10.22 26.61 -1.47
C ILE A 514 11.21 27.67 -2.01
N LYS A 515 12.46 27.29 -2.33
CA LYS A 515 13.47 28.22 -2.85
C LYS A 515 13.03 28.89 -4.16
N LYS A 516 12.46 28.11 -5.09
CA LYS A 516 11.96 28.61 -6.39
C LYS A 516 10.81 29.63 -6.22
N MET A 517 9.98 29.47 -5.18
CA MET A 517 8.95 30.45 -4.83
C MET A 517 9.49 31.75 -4.22
N TYR A 518 10.64 31.71 -3.53
CA TYR A 518 11.26 32.93 -2.97
C TYR A 518 11.97 33.79 -4.02
N TYR A 519 12.36 33.23 -5.17
CA TYR A 519 13.07 33.93 -6.24
C TYR A 519 12.32 35.14 -6.85
N PRO A 520 10.99 35.10 -7.08
CA PRO A 520 10.23 36.26 -7.55
C PRO A 520 10.03 37.39 -6.52
N ILE A 521 10.46 37.24 -5.26
CA ILE A 521 10.25 38.24 -4.21
C ILE A 521 11.38 39.27 -4.22
N ASN A 522 11.04 40.53 -4.47
CA ASN A 522 12.00 41.63 -4.35
C ASN A 522 12.38 41.86 -2.87
N ARG A 523 13.56 41.39 -2.46
CA ARG A 523 14.10 41.58 -1.10
C ARG A 523 14.48 43.03 -0.75
N VAL A 524 14.47 43.93 -1.73
CA VAL A 524 14.92 45.33 -1.58
C VAL A 524 13.77 46.29 -1.24
N PHE A 525 12.52 45.80 -1.21
CA PHE A 525 11.36 46.65 -0.92
C PHE A 525 11.32 47.08 0.55
N LYS A 526 11.68 48.34 0.81
CA LYS A 526 11.52 49.00 2.11
C LYS A 526 10.24 49.87 2.08
N PRO A 527 9.29 49.68 3.02
CA PRO A 527 8.02 50.41 3.04
C PRO A 527 8.19 51.93 3.21
N ASP A 528 9.32 52.39 3.74
CA ASP A 528 9.59 53.83 3.94
C ASP A 528 9.94 54.59 2.64
N TYR A 529 10.20 53.89 1.52
CA TYR A 529 10.63 54.49 0.24
C TYR A 529 9.57 54.43 -0.87
N VAL A 530 8.28 54.31 -0.54
CA VAL A 530 7.16 54.18 -1.50
C VAL A 530 7.15 55.30 -2.56
N THR A 531 7.59 56.51 -2.21
CA THR A 531 7.65 57.67 -3.12
C THR A 531 8.82 57.61 -4.12
N THR A 532 9.87 56.83 -3.86
CA THR A 532 11.05 56.68 -4.73
C THR A 532 10.90 55.55 -5.75
N TYR A 533 9.91 54.67 -5.58
CA TYR A 533 9.61 53.54 -6.46
C TYR A 533 8.60 53.90 -7.56
N ARG A 534 8.74 55.06 -8.21
CA ARG A 534 7.96 55.41 -9.40
C ARG A 534 8.66 54.94 -10.68
N CYS A 535 7.87 54.51 -11.66
CA CYS A 535 8.32 54.19 -13.00
C CYS A 535 7.90 55.34 -13.90
N GLU A 536 8.84 56.18 -14.31
CA GLU A 536 8.56 57.34 -15.14
C GLU A 536 8.92 57.03 -16.59
N CYS A 537 8.06 57.48 -17.50
CA CYS A 537 8.31 57.44 -18.93
C CYS A 537 8.98 58.75 -19.33
N ILE A 538 10.18 58.67 -19.90
CA ILE A 538 10.92 59.83 -20.41
C ILE A 538 10.91 59.78 -21.94
N ALA A 539 10.80 60.94 -22.57
CA ALA A 539 10.91 61.09 -24.02
C ALA A 539 12.26 60.55 -24.52
N PRO A 540 12.34 60.00 -25.76
CA PRO A 540 13.61 59.58 -26.34
C PRO A 540 14.59 60.78 -26.46
N ASP A 541 15.86 60.56 -26.11
CA ASP A 541 16.91 61.57 -26.22
C ASP A 541 17.00 62.07 -27.68
N GLN A 542 16.99 63.40 -27.86
CA GLN A 542 17.12 64.06 -29.17
C GLN A 542 18.56 64.00 -29.73
N GLY A 543 19.27 62.89 -29.52
CA GLY A 543 20.71 62.72 -29.78
C GLY A 543 21.09 61.98 -31.06
N GLU A 544 20.14 61.54 -31.88
CA GLU A 544 20.41 60.92 -33.19
C GLU A 544 19.52 61.59 -34.26
N PRO A 545 20.04 61.89 -35.47
CA PRO A 545 19.33 62.72 -36.43
C PRO A 545 18.07 62.00 -36.92
N LEU A 546 16.93 62.58 -36.57
CA LEU A 546 15.56 62.22 -36.95
C LEU A 546 15.31 62.40 -38.47
N LEU A 547 16.11 61.76 -39.33
CA LEU A 547 15.99 61.90 -40.79
C LEU A 547 15.83 60.57 -41.55
N SER A 548 16.00 59.40 -40.92
CA SER A 548 15.90 58.12 -41.63
C SER A 548 14.60 57.32 -41.37
N LEU A 549 13.84 57.59 -40.30
CA LEU A 549 12.66 56.79 -39.95
C LEU A 549 11.30 57.38 -40.35
N LEU A 550 11.24 58.65 -40.77
CA LEU A 550 9.98 59.33 -41.12
C LEU A 550 9.46 58.99 -42.53
N PHE A 551 10.21 58.24 -43.33
CA PHE A 551 9.86 58.04 -44.75
C PHE A 551 9.15 56.73 -45.11
N PHE A 552 8.96 55.77 -44.18
CA PHE A 552 8.46 54.44 -44.56
C PHE A 552 7.24 53.89 -43.81
N CYS A 553 6.61 54.62 -42.89
CA CYS A 553 5.36 54.12 -42.30
C CYS A 553 4.36 55.26 -42.00
N CYS A 554 3.34 55.35 -42.86
CA CYS A 554 2.10 56.11 -42.77
C CYS A 554 2.12 57.62 -43.14
N PRO A 555 1.44 58.02 -44.23
CA PRO A 555 0.94 59.38 -44.38
C PRO A 555 -0.36 59.53 -43.55
N ALA A 556 -0.49 60.65 -42.84
CA ALA A 556 -1.61 61.04 -41.97
C ALA A 556 -1.66 60.42 -40.56
N ALA A 557 -0.83 60.96 -39.67
CA ALA A 557 -1.33 61.64 -38.48
C ALA A 557 -0.21 62.51 -37.89
N MET A 558 -0.29 63.81 -38.15
CA MET A 558 0.52 64.83 -37.50
C MET A 558 0.05 64.95 -36.04
N TYR A 559 0.47 64.02 -35.18
CA TYR A 559 0.37 64.20 -33.74
C TYR A 559 1.56 65.06 -33.28
N ASN A 560 1.24 66.17 -32.63
CA ASN A 560 2.23 67.10 -32.07
C ASN A 560 2.91 66.42 -30.87
N ILE A 561 3.98 65.63 -31.11
CA ILE A 561 4.74 64.88 -30.08
C ILE A 561 5.32 65.80 -28.98
N THR A 562 5.36 67.11 -29.23
CA THR A 562 5.78 68.14 -28.27
C THR A 562 4.72 68.51 -27.22
N GLY A 563 3.45 68.08 -27.39
CA GLY A 563 2.35 68.36 -26.45
C GLY A 563 1.92 67.16 -25.62
N LEU A 564 2.59 66.01 -25.72
CA LEU A 564 2.29 64.84 -24.90
C LEU A 564 2.97 64.96 -23.53
N ASP A 565 2.18 64.92 -22.46
CA ASP A 565 2.68 64.82 -21.10
C ASP A 565 3.12 63.37 -20.83
N TRP A 566 4.41 63.08 -21.04
CA TRP A 566 5.01 61.75 -20.93
C TRP A 566 4.81 61.11 -19.54
N SER A 567 4.56 61.93 -18.51
CA SER A 567 4.30 61.48 -17.14
C SER A 567 2.94 60.76 -16.95
N GLN A 568 1.99 60.96 -17.88
CA GLN A 568 0.63 60.40 -17.80
C GLN A 568 0.43 59.18 -18.70
N LEU A 569 1.42 58.80 -19.51
CA LEU A 569 1.32 57.67 -20.42
C LEU A 569 1.41 56.33 -19.68
N SER A 570 0.60 55.35 -20.11
CA SER A 570 0.75 53.98 -19.65
C SER A 570 2.11 53.40 -20.05
N LYS A 571 2.66 52.46 -19.25
CA LYS A 571 3.93 51.77 -19.57
C LYS A 571 3.95 51.18 -21.00
N LYS A 572 2.81 50.66 -21.47
CA LYS A 572 2.67 50.08 -22.83
C LYS A 572 2.64 51.15 -23.92
N GLU A 573 2.07 52.31 -23.63
CA GLU A 573 2.00 53.45 -24.56
C GLU A 573 3.35 54.14 -24.67
N CYS A 574 4.07 54.31 -23.55
CA CYS A 574 5.42 54.85 -23.49
C CYS A 574 6.38 54.14 -24.47
N VAL A 575 6.45 52.80 -24.40
CA VAL A 575 7.31 52.00 -25.28
C VAL A 575 6.82 52.04 -26.73
N LYS A 576 5.49 52.11 -26.96
CA LYS A 576 4.89 52.21 -28.30
C LYS A 576 5.24 53.52 -29.00
N TYR A 577 5.42 54.62 -28.25
CA TYR A 577 5.84 55.92 -28.77
C TYR A 577 7.36 56.14 -28.69
N GLY A 578 8.15 55.11 -28.38
CA GLY A 578 9.62 55.17 -28.36
C GLY A 578 10.24 55.81 -27.11
N GLY A 579 9.49 55.99 -26.02
CA GLY A 579 10.00 56.49 -24.74
C GLY A 579 10.78 55.45 -23.94
N ALA A 580 11.70 55.92 -23.10
CA ALA A 580 12.50 55.08 -22.20
C ALA A 580 11.86 55.04 -20.80
N LEU A 581 11.67 53.83 -20.26
CA LEU A 581 11.17 53.60 -18.90
C LEU A 581 12.35 53.61 -17.91
N LEU A 582 12.40 54.62 -17.03
CA LEU A 582 13.45 54.77 -16.02
C LEU A 582 12.86 54.65 -14.61
N GLY A 583 13.46 53.80 -13.79
CA GLY A 583 13.06 53.58 -12.40
C GLY A 583 13.20 52.13 -11.94
N ASN A 584 13.64 51.92 -10.69
CA ASN A 584 13.83 50.58 -10.11
C ASN A 584 12.51 49.79 -10.02
N ALA A 585 11.36 50.47 -10.01
CA ALA A 585 10.02 49.87 -10.00
C ALA A 585 9.47 49.49 -11.37
N CYS A 586 10.10 49.94 -12.48
CA CYS A 586 9.64 49.57 -13.83
C CYS A 586 9.71 48.07 -14.09
N LYS A 587 10.67 47.38 -13.46
CA LYS A 587 10.90 45.92 -13.59
C LYS A 587 9.96 45.06 -12.73
N TYR A 588 9.24 45.64 -11.78
CA TYR A 588 8.43 44.89 -10.82
C TYR A 588 6.94 45.18 -11.02
N VAL A 589 6.15 44.10 -11.05
CA VAL A 589 4.68 44.16 -11.08
C VAL A 589 4.18 44.04 -9.63
N PRO A 590 3.36 44.98 -9.12
CA PRO A 590 2.77 44.85 -7.79
C PRO A 590 1.87 43.60 -7.71
N ASP A 591 1.67 43.07 -6.50
CA ASP A 591 0.77 41.93 -6.17
C ASP A 591 1.15 40.55 -6.76
N LEU A 592 2.15 40.48 -7.65
CA LEU A 592 2.62 39.24 -8.27
C LEU A 592 3.08 38.18 -7.26
N ALA A 593 3.75 38.61 -6.19
CA ALA A 593 4.22 37.70 -5.15
C ALA A 593 3.04 37.08 -4.39
N LEU A 594 2.04 37.88 -4.03
CA LEU A 594 0.89 37.45 -3.23
C LEU A 594 0.03 36.44 -4.02
N ILE A 595 -0.27 36.72 -5.30
CA ILE A 595 -0.98 35.76 -6.15
C ILE A 595 -0.17 34.47 -6.34
N SER A 596 1.15 34.55 -6.48
CA SER A 596 2.02 33.37 -6.59
C SER A 596 1.95 32.49 -5.32
N PHE A 597 1.91 33.09 -4.12
CA PHE A 597 1.73 32.36 -2.86
C PHE A 597 0.35 31.70 -2.76
N ILE A 598 -0.71 32.40 -3.20
CA ILE A 598 -2.08 31.85 -3.23
C ILE A 598 -2.14 30.64 -4.17
N LEU A 599 -1.60 30.77 -5.38
CA LEU A 599 -1.56 29.68 -6.36
C LEU A 599 -0.75 28.48 -5.85
N PHE A 600 0.41 28.74 -5.22
CA PHE A 600 1.29 27.71 -4.67
C PHE A 600 0.65 26.92 -3.52
N PHE A 601 0.27 27.60 -2.44
CA PHE A 601 -0.33 26.94 -1.27
C PHE A 601 -1.74 26.44 -1.55
N GLY A 602 -2.50 27.14 -2.39
CA GLY A 602 -3.83 26.72 -2.84
C GLY A 602 -3.77 25.38 -3.57
N THR A 603 -2.86 25.24 -4.54
CA THR A 603 -2.69 23.99 -5.30
C THR A 603 -2.27 22.84 -4.40
N TYR A 604 -1.33 23.06 -3.48
CA TYR A 604 -0.92 22.06 -2.49
C TYR A 604 -2.08 21.63 -1.58
N SER A 605 -2.78 22.59 -0.99
CA SER A 605 -3.89 22.34 -0.05
C SER A 605 -5.06 21.60 -0.71
N MET A 606 -5.44 22.03 -1.92
CA MET A 606 -6.50 21.38 -2.70
C MET A 606 -6.13 19.94 -3.05
N THR A 607 -4.88 19.71 -3.47
CA THR A 607 -4.39 18.37 -3.80
C THR A 607 -4.41 17.44 -2.60
N VAL A 608 -3.93 17.88 -1.44
CA VAL A 608 -3.98 17.10 -0.19
C VAL A 608 -5.43 16.81 0.21
N SER A 609 -6.33 17.79 0.10
CA SER A 609 -7.75 17.64 0.46
C SER A 609 -8.46 16.64 -0.47
N LEU A 610 -8.28 16.76 -1.79
CA LEU A 610 -8.82 15.84 -2.77
C LEU A 610 -8.23 14.42 -2.64
N LYS A 611 -6.99 14.27 -2.17
CA LYS A 611 -6.44 12.93 -1.88
C LYS A 611 -7.01 12.33 -0.60
N LYS A 612 -7.18 13.13 0.47
CA LYS A 612 -7.87 12.70 1.69
C LYS A 612 -9.35 12.39 1.47
N PHE A 613 -9.95 12.97 0.43
CA PHE A 613 -11.31 12.68 0.03
C PHE A 613 -11.53 11.19 -0.28
N LYS A 614 -10.47 10.44 -0.66
CA LYS A 614 -10.52 8.99 -0.86
C LYS A 614 -11.07 8.20 0.33
N THR A 615 -10.84 8.66 1.56
CA THR A 615 -11.32 8.00 2.79
C THR A 615 -12.58 8.64 3.35
N SER A 616 -13.07 9.71 2.71
CA SER A 616 -14.28 10.42 3.11
C SER A 616 -15.54 9.58 2.94
N ARG A 617 -16.56 9.84 3.76
CA ARG A 617 -17.83 9.11 3.80
C ARG A 617 -18.94 9.75 2.95
N TYR A 618 -18.76 10.97 2.45
CA TYR A 618 -19.83 11.77 1.86
C TYR A 618 -20.26 11.36 0.43
N PHE A 619 -19.46 10.60 -0.31
CA PHE A 619 -19.69 10.30 -1.74
C PHE A 619 -19.63 8.79 -2.06
N PRO A 620 -20.28 8.33 -3.16
CA PRO A 620 -20.23 6.93 -3.56
C PRO A 620 -18.80 6.51 -3.91
N THR A 621 -18.46 5.25 -3.64
CA THR A 621 -17.09 4.70 -3.75
C THR A 621 -16.45 4.93 -5.12
N LYS A 622 -17.22 4.78 -6.21
CA LYS A 622 -16.74 5.01 -7.59
C LYS A 622 -16.35 6.47 -7.84
N LEU A 623 -17.21 7.42 -7.44
CA LEU A 623 -16.94 8.85 -7.62
C LEU A 623 -15.79 9.31 -6.73
N ARG A 624 -15.72 8.79 -5.50
CA ARG A 624 -14.64 9.07 -4.54
C ARG A 624 -13.28 8.58 -5.07
N LYS A 625 -13.24 7.37 -5.65
CA LYS A 625 -12.05 6.81 -6.30
C LYS A 625 -11.64 7.68 -7.49
N LEU A 626 -12.58 8.03 -8.38
CA LEU A 626 -12.33 8.89 -9.53
C LEU A 626 -11.80 10.27 -9.14
N ILE A 627 -12.45 10.99 -8.23
CA ILE A 627 -12.02 12.33 -7.78
C ILE A 627 -10.64 12.25 -7.09
N SER A 628 -10.42 11.23 -6.28
CA SER A 628 -9.11 11.00 -5.65
C SER A 628 -8.02 10.73 -6.69
N ASP A 629 -8.29 9.93 -7.71
CA ASP A 629 -7.30 9.57 -8.73
C ASP A 629 -6.94 10.82 -9.57
N PHE A 630 -7.93 11.59 -10.02
CA PHE A 630 -7.75 12.84 -10.77
C PHE A 630 -7.39 14.07 -9.93
N SER A 631 -7.09 13.92 -8.63
CA SER A 631 -6.92 15.04 -7.69
C SER A 631 -5.90 16.08 -8.14
N ILE A 632 -4.75 15.65 -8.64
CA ILE A 632 -3.62 16.53 -8.99
C ILE A 632 -3.95 17.31 -10.27
N PHE A 633 -4.51 16.62 -11.27
CA PHE A 633 -4.94 17.24 -12.51
C PHE A 633 -6.05 18.29 -12.27
N MET A 634 -7.06 17.93 -11.47
CA MET A 634 -8.16 18.85 -11.12
C MET A 634 -7.67 20.07 -10.36
N SER A 635 -6.71 19.92 -9.43
CA SER A 635 -6.09 21.07 -8.75
C SER A 635 -5.39 22.01 -9.73
N ILE A 636 -4.58 21.47 -10.66
CA ILE A 636 -3.87 22.28 -11.66
C ILE A 636 -4.87 23.05 -12.52
N MET A 637 -5.88 22.37 -13.08
CA MET A 637 -6.90 23.03 -13.91
C MET A 637 -7.68 24.11 -13.16
N THR A 638 -7.98 23.89 -11.88
CA THR A 638 -8.69 24.88 -11.05
C THR A 638 -7.86 26.15 -10.86
N PHE A 639 -6.57 26.02 -10.52
CA PHE A 639 -5.71 27.17 -10.25
C PHE A 639 -5.18 27.85 -11.53
N VAL A 640 -5.07 27.12 -12.65
CA VAL A 640 -4.88 27.72 -13.98
C VAL A 640 -6.10 28.56 -14.35
N GLY A 641 -7.32 28.03 -14.13
CA GLY A 641 -8.55 28.78 -14.34
C GLY A 641 -8.62 30.04 -13.48
N LEU A 642 -8.20 29.95 -12.21
CA LEU A 642 -8.14 31.10 -11.31
C LEU A 642 -7.13 32.15 -11.78
N ASP A 643 -5.94 31.74 -12.25
CA ASP A 643 -4.95 32.66 -12.82
C ASP A 643 -5.49 33.39 -14.05
N MET A 644 -6.19 32.68 -14.94
CA MET A 644 -6.84 33.27 -16.11
C MET A 644 -7.95 34.27 -15.74
N LEU A 645 -8.72 33.99 -14.68
CA LEU A 645 -9.78 34.88 -14.20
C LEU A 645 -9.22 36.15 -13.54
N VAL A 646 -8.08 36.05 -12.85
CA VAL A 646 -7.41 37.17 -12.19
C VAL A 646 -6.64 38.04 -13.20
N GLY A 647 -6.17 37.46 -14.31
CA GLY A 647 -5.62 38.20 -15.44
C GLY A 647 -4.30 38.94 -15.17
N LEU A 648 -3.54 38.52 -14.14
CA LEU A 648 -2.22 39.08 -13.82
C LEU A 648 -1.12 38.38 -14.64
N ASP A 649 -0.04 39.11 -14.93
CA ASP A 649 1.13 38.60 -15.67
C ASP A 649 2.01 37.69 -14.78
N THR A 650 1.49 36.52 -14.41
CA THR A 650 2.26 35.50 -13.66
C THR A 650 3.36 34.87 -14.50
N PRO A 651 4.46 34.37 -13.89
CA PRO A 651 5.51 33.67 -14.62
C PRO A 651 4.96 32.35 -15.16
N LYS A 652 4.73 32.33 -16.47
CA LYS A 652 4.18 31.19 -17.20
C LYS A 652 5.27 30.30 -17.79
N LEU A 653 4.88 29.10 -18.14
CA LEU A 653 5.75 28.11 -18.77
C LEU A 653 6.20 28.59 -20.16
N ILE A 654 7.46 28.99 -20.32
CA ILE A 654 8.01 29.38 -21.62
C ILE A 654 8.46 28.10 -22.34
N VAL A 655 7.68 27.68 -23.32
CA VAL A 655 8.01 26.53 -24.17
C VAL A 655 8.46 27.06 -25.55
N PRO A 656 9.66 26.66 -26.02
CA PRO A 656 10.10 26.96 -27.39
C PRO A 656 9.12 26.39 -28.43
N THR A 657 8.71 27.24 -29.37
CA THR A 657 7.71 26.90 -30.41
C THR A 657 8.33 26.32 -31.68
N GLU A 658 9.64 26.46 -31.87
CA GLU A 658 10.36 25.97 -33.04
C GLU A 658 11.26 24.78 -32.69
N PHE A 659 11.21 23.75 -33.52
CA PHE A 659 12.09 22.57 -33.40
C PHE A 659 13.48 22.89 -33.95
N GLN A 660 14.28 23.63 -33.18
CA GLN A 660 15.67 23.95 -33.50
C GLN A 660 16.57 23.76 -32.28
N PRO A 661 17.86 23.44 -32.46
CA PRO A 661 18.84 23.49 -31.39
C PRO A 661 18.83 24.88 -30.74
N THR A 662 19.02 24.93 -29.41
CA THR A 662 18.92 26.20 -28.65
C THR A 662 19.90 27.26 -29.16
N ARG A 663 21.01 26.83 -29.77
CA ARG A 663 22.00 27.71 -30.41
C ARG A 663 22.07 27.43 -31.92
N PRO A 664 21.99 28.46 -32.79
CA PRO A 664 21.99 28.28 -34.25
C PRO A 664 23.32 27.80 -34.82
N ASP A 665 24.42 27.95 -34.07
CA ASP A 665 25.78 27.56 -34.48
C ASP A 665 26.02 26.03 -34.50
N ARG A 666 25.03 25.22 -34.10
CA ARG A 666 25.19 23.78 -33.82
C ARG A 666 24.13 22.92 -34.54
N GLY A 667 24.53 21.73 -35.01
CA GLY A 667 23.62 20.66 -35.45
C GLY A 667 23.31 19.61 -34.37
N TRP A 668 22.29 18.77 -34.60
CA TRP A 668 21.85 17.74 -33.64
C TRP A 668 22.90 16.65 -33.36
N VAL A 669 23.80 16.34 -34.31
CA VAL A 669 24.83 15.31 -34.13
C VAL A 669 26.17 15.96 -33.80
N VAL A 670 26.83 15.47 -32.75
CA VAL A 670 28.17 15.91 -32.35
C VAL A 670 29.23 15.06 -33.07
N MET A 671 30.18 15.72 -33.74
CA MET A 671 31.29 15.02 -34.38
C MET A 671 32.34 14.60 -33.34
N PRO A 672 32.84 13.35 -33.37
CA PRO A 672 33.71 12.81 -32.32
C PRO A 672 35.17 13.30 -32.39
N PHE A 673 35.61 13.80 -33.56
CA PHE A 673 36.96 14.30 -33.80
C PHE A 673 36.87 15.68 -34.44
N GLY A 674 37.63 16.65 -33.96
CA GLY A 674 37.56 18.00 -34.55
C GLY A 674 38.54 19.01 -33.99
N LYS A 675 38.42 19.34 -32.70
CA LYS A 675 39.04 20.55 -32.15
C LYS A 675 39.91 20.33 -30.91
N ASN A 676 39.63 19.29 -30.14
CA ASN A 676 40.38 18.99 -28.93
C ASN A 676 41.66 18.17 -29.18
N PRO A 677 42.71 18.35 -28.34
CA PRO A 677 43.92 17.54 -28.44
C PRO A 677 43.68 16.09 -27.98
N TRP A 678 44.39 15.14 -28.59
CA TRP A 678 44.15 13.69 -28.43
C TRP A 678 44.22 13.18 -26.97
N TRP A 679 45.04 13.81 -26.13
CA TRP A 679 45.20 13.41 -24.72
C TRP A 679 43.92 13.62 -23.91
N VAL A 680 43.06 14.56 -24.31
CA VAL A 680 41.78 14.85 -23.67
C VAL A 680 40.84 13.64 -23.78
N TYR A 681 40.90 12.91 -24.89
CA TYR A 681 40.07 11.71 -25.10
C TYR A 681 40.42 10.59 -24.11
N VAL A 682 41.70 10.42 -23.78
CA VAL A 682 42.15 9.45 -22.76
C VAL A 682 41.87 9.99 -21.36
N ALA A 683 42.17 11.26 -21.10
CA ALA A 683 41.94 11.90 -19.80
C ALA A 683 40.45 11.93 -19.40
N SER A 684 39.54 11.96 -20.37
CA SER A 684 38.09 11.92 -20.15
C SER A 684 37.59 10.65 -19.44
N ALA A 685 38.39 9.58 -19.39
CA ALA A 685 38.07 8.37 -18.63
C ALA A 685 37.93 8.62 -17.11
N VAL A 686 38.63 9.62 -16.56
CA VAL A 686 38.57 9.96 -15.12
C VAL A 686 37.23 10.63 -14.76
N PRO A 687 36.78 11.70 -15.42
CA PRO A 687 35.43 12.22 -15.24
C PRO A 687 34.34 11.18 -15.57
N ALA A 688 34.56 10.32 -16.56
CA ALA A 688 33.63 9.25 -16.90
C ALA A 688 33.43 8.26 -15.75
N LEU A 689 34.51 7.89 -15.04
CA LEU A 689 34.43 7.01 -13.87
C LEU A 689 33.52 7.60 -12.77
N LEU A 690 33.64 8.90 -12.53
CA LEU A 690 32.80 9.60 -11.55
C LEU A 690 31.32 9.60 -11.97
N VAL A 691 31.03 9.88 -13.24
CA VAL A 691 29.66 9.83 -13.81
C VAL A 691 29.10 8.41 -13.74
N THR A 692 29.88 7.40 -14.08
CA THR A 692 29.46 5.99 -13.99
C THR A 692 29.07 5.60 -12.58
N ILE A 693 29.86 6.00 -11.56
CA ILE A 693 29.53 5.73 -10.15
C ILE A 693 28.22 6.43 -9.75
N LEU A 694 28.03 7.68 -10.18
CA LEU A 694 26.81 8.44 -9.92
C LEU A 694 25.58 7.75 -10.52
N ILE A 695 25.65 7.38 -11.79
CA ILE A 695 24.56 6.72 -12.52
C ILE A 695 24.26 5.34 -11.91
N PHE A 696 25.30 4.57 -11.58
CA PHE A 696 25.15 3.29 -10.92
C PHE A 696 24.39 3.42 -9.60
N MET A 697 24.76 4.41 -8.77
CA MET A 697 24.09 4.61 -7.48
C MET A 697 22.64 5.08 -7.61
N ASP A 698 22.40 6.12 -8.40
CA ASP A 698 21.05 6.67 -8.57
C ASP A 698 20.11 5.63 -9.20
N GLN A 699 20.58 4.85 -10.18
CA GLN A 699 19.77 3.81 -10.84
C GLN A 699 19.47 2.65 -9.87
N GLN A 700 20.47 2.12 -9.17
CA GLN A 700 20.28 0.94 -8.32
C GLN A 700 19.45 1.27 -7.08
N ILE A 701 19.67 2.43 -6.43
CA ILE A 701 18.87 2.82 -5.27
C ILE A 701 17.41 3.05 -5.69
N SER A 702 17.18 3.70 -6.84
CA SER A 702 15.83 3.86 -7.38
C SER A 702 15.16 2.52 -7.65
N ALA A 703 15.88 1.58 -8.27
CA ALA A 703 15.34 0.26 -8.57
C ALA A 703 15.00 -0.53 -7.30
N VAL A 704 15.79 -0.45 -6.24
CA VAL A 704 15.51 -1.09 -4.93
C VAL A 704 14.27 -0.50 -4.28
N ILE A 705 14.15 0.84 -4.24
CA ILE A 705 13.00 1.53 -3.64
C ILE A 705 11.70 1.14 -4.34
N VAL A 706 11.72 1.10 -5.68
CA VAL A 706 10.56 0.67 -6.47
C VAL A 706 10.22 -0.79 -6.21
N ASN A 707 11.24 -1.66 -6.16
CA ASN A 707 11.08 -3.11 -6.01
C ASN A 707 10.87 -3.58 -4.56
N ARG A 708 10.52 -2.66 -3.65
CA ARG A 708 10.26 -2.99 -2.25
C ARG A 708 9.15 -4.03 -2.12
N LYS A 709 9.38 -5.03 -1.26
CA LYS A 709 8.42 -6.11 -0.97
C LYS A 709 7.05 -5.59 -0.49
N GLU A 710 7.03 -4.43 0.14
CA GLU A 710 5.80 -3.78 0.60
C GLU A 710 4.85 -3.41 -0.54
N ASN A 711 5.38 -3.20 -1.75
CA ASN A 711 4.58 -2.92 -2.94
C ASN A 711 3.91 -4.20 -3.52
N LYS A 712 4.22 -5.39 -2.99
CA LYS A 712 3.65 -6.69 -3.43
C LYS A 712 3.69 -6.88 -4.96
N LEU A 713 4.83 -6.52 -5.57
CA LEU A 713 5.10 -6.69 -6.99
C LEU A 713 5.17 -8.19 -7.35
N LYS A 714 4.56 -8.57 -8.47
CA LYS A 714 4.40 -9.99 -8.88
C LYS A 714 5.41 -10.38 -9.95
N LYS A 715 5.76 -9.47 -10.84
CA LYS A 715 6.73 -9.71 -11.92
C LYS A 715 8.12 -9.39 -11.37
N GLY A 716 9.01 -10.39 -11.36
CA GLY A 716 10.36 -10.25 -10.81
C GLY A 716 11.15 -9.04 -11.35
N CYS A 717 12.19 -8.67 -10.59
CA CYS A 717 13.07 -7.54 -10.90
C CYS A 717 14.12 -7.88 -11.98
N GLY A 718 14.68 -6.84 -12.62
CA GLY A 718 15.77 -6.94 -13.58
C GLY A 718 16.76 -5.78 -13.45
N TYR A 719 17.65 -5.86 -12.46
CA TYR A 719 18.60 -4.78 -12.13
C TYR A 719 19.71 -4.62 -13.17
N HIS A 720 20.18 -5.71 -13.78
CA HIS A 720 21.23 -5.67 -14.80
C HIS A 720 20.68 -5.11 -16.10
N LEU A 721 19.46 -5.51 -16.45
CA LEU A 721 18.78 -5.05 -17.66
C LEU A 721 18.51 -3.54 -17.62
N ASP A 722 18.14 -3.01 -16.46
CA ASP A 722 17.97 -1.55 -16.27
C ASP A 722 19.29 -0.79 -16.47
N LEU A 723 20.38 -1.26 -15.83
CA LEU A 723 21.70 -0.62 -15.94
C LEU A 723 22.26 -0.69 -17.37
N PHE A 724 22.06 -1.82 -18.05
CA PHE A 724 22.48 -2.01 -19.44
C PHE A 724 21.83 -1.00 -20.39
N TRP A 725 20.51 -0.84 -20.32
CA TRP A 725 19.79 0.11 -21.18
C TRP A 725 20.12 1.56 -20.84
N VAL A 726 20.29 1.91 -19.56
CA VAL A 726 20.75 3.26 -19.18
C VAL A 726 22.13 3.57 -19.76
N GLY A 727 23.06 2.60 -19.72
CA GLY A 727 24.39 2.74 -20.32
C GLY A 727 24.34 2.97 -21.84
N ILE A 728 23.51 2.21 -22.57
CA ILE A 728 23.32 2.39 -24.03
C ILE A 728 22.69 3.74 -24.35
N LEU A 729 21.63 4.10 -23.63
CA LEU A 729 20.94 5.37 -23.83
C LEU A 729 21.85 6.57 -23.57
N MET A 730 22.81 6.44 -22.66
CA MET A 730 23.81 7.47 -22.41
C MET A 730 24.72 7.70 -23.62
N ALA A 731 25.19 6.65 -24.29
CA ALA A 731 25.98 6.78 -25.51
C ALA A 731 25.14 7.46 -26.61
N VAL A 732 23.88 7.03 -26.80
CA VAL A 732 22.97 7.62 -27.79
C VAL A 732 22.71 9.11 -27.49
N CYS A 733 22.42 9.47 -26.23
CA CYS A 733 22.22 10.87 -25.83
C CYS A 733 23.51 11.69 -26.04
N SER A 734 24.68 11.10 -25.85
CA SER A 734 25.97 11.79 -26.04
C SER A 734 26.26 12.10 -27.51
N PHE A 735 25.95 11.18 -28.44
CA PHE A 735 26.08 11.43 -29.88
C PHE A 735 25.11 12.51 -30.39
N LEU A 736 23.89 12.54 -29.84
CA LEU A 736 22.89 13.57 -30.13
C LEU A 736 23.12 14.87 -29.33
N GLY A 737 24.15 14.89 -28.47
CA GLY A 737 24.44 15.94 -27.47
C GLY A 737 23.18 16.43 -26.74
N LEU A 738 22.41 15.46 -26.26
CA LEU A 738 21.28 15.61 -25.34
C LEU A 738 21.78 15.41 -23.90
N PRO A 739 21.02 15.87 -22.88
CA PRO A 739 21.33 15.59 -21.48
C PRO A 739 21.41 14.10 -21.18
N TRP A 740 22.12 13.73 -20.11
CA TRP A 740 22.09 12.35 -19.61
C TRP A 740 20.93 12.18 -18.63
N TYR A 741 20.26 11.02 -18.72
CA TYR A 741 19.06 10.71 -17.96
C TYR A 741 19.27 9.50 -17.06
N VAL A 742 18.74 9.59 -15.84
CA VAL A 742 18.80 8.52 -14.83
C VAL A 742 17.42 8.36 -14.18
N ALA A 743 17.18 7.25 -13.50
CA ALA A 743 15.96 7.03 -12.73
C ALA A 743 15.68 8.16 -11.73
N ALA A 744 14.51 8.78 -11.85
CA ALA A 744 14.02 9.76 -10.90
C ALA A 744 13.21 9.08 -9.79
N THR A 745 13.78 8.99 -8.58
CA THR A 745 13.16 8.30 -7.42
C THR A 745 11.76 8.82 -7.09
N VAL A 746 11.59 10.12 -6.87
CA VAL A 746 10.32 10.71 -6.41
C VAL A 746 9.21 10.53 -7.46
N ILE A 747 9.53 10.76 -8.74
CA ILE A 747 8.57 10.61 -9.83
C ILE A 747 8.20 9.13 -10.01
N SER A 748 9.15 8.20 -9.85
CA SER A 748 8.90 6.76 -9.93
C SER A 748 8.05 6.25 -8.76
N ILE A 749 8.27 6.74 -7.53
CA ILE A 749 7.41 6.43 -6.36
C ILE A 749 6.00 6.97 -6.58
N ALA A 750 5.87 8.21 -7.07
CA ALA A 750 4.58 8.81 -7.37
C ALA A 750 3.83 8.03 -8.47
N HIS A 751 4.54 7.49 -9.45
CA HIS A 751 3.98 6.61 -10.49
C HIS A 751 3.45 5.31 -9.88
N ILE A 752 4.20 4.67 -8.99
CA ILE A 752 3.75 3.45 -8.28
C ILE A 752 2.53 3.73 -7.42
N ASP A 753 2.54 4.82 -6.67
CA ASP A 753 1.43 5.23 -5.80
C ASP A 753 0.15 5.47 -6.59
N SER A 754 0.26 6.02 -7.80
CA SER A 754 -0.88 6.20 -8.71
C SER A 754 -1.46 4.88 -9.25
N LEU A 755 -0.66 3.80 -9.25
CA LEU A 755 -1.01 2.46 -9.75
C LEU A 755 -1.32 1.45 -8.64
N LYS A 756 -1.36 1.88 -7.37
CA LYS A 756 -1.74 1.03 -6.23
C LYS A 756 -3.19 0.56 -6.35
N MET A 757 -3.39 -0.75 -6.18
CA MET A 757 -4.70 -1.37 -6.10
C MET A 757 -5.11 -1.63 -4.65
N GLU A 758 -6.31 -1.16 -4.33
CA GLU A 758 -7.01 -1.45 -3.10
C GLU A 758 -8.21 -2.34 -3.41
N SER A 759 -8.56 -3.25 -2.50
CA SER A 759 -9.71 -4.16 -2.67
C SER A 759 -11.02 -3.40 -2.87
N GLU A 760 -11.79 -3.78 -3.90
CA GLU A 760 -13.06 -3.14 -4.24
C GLU A 760 -14.23 -3.69 -3.41
N SER A 761 -14.11 -4.91 -2.91
CA SER A 761 -15.07 -5.59 -2.04
C SER A 761 -14.38 -5.96 -0.73
N SER A 762 -14.41 -5.04 0.22
CA SER A 762 -14.18 -5.40 1.62
C SER A 762 -15.53 -5.83 2.21
N ALA A 763 -15.53 -6.93 2.96
CA ALA A 763 -16.67 -7.26 3.81
C ALA A 763 -17.02 -6.04 4.68
N PRO A 764 -18.30 -5.82 5.02
CA PRO A 764 -18.68 -4.73 5.91
C PRO A 764 -17.77 -4.67 7.15
N GLY A 765 -17.11 -3.53 7.37
CA GLY A 765 -16.23 -3.32 8.54
C GLY A 765 -14.74 -3.50 8.28
N GLU A 766 -14.35 -4.19 7.20
CA GLU A 766 -12.94 -4.38 6.85
C GLU A 766 -12.42 -3.16 6.05
N GLN A 767 -11.25 -2.63 6.42
CA GLN A 767 -10.58 -1.58 5.63
C GLN A 767 -10.13 -2.16 4.28
N PRO A 768 -10.05 -1.36 3.21
CA PRO A 768 -9.56 -1.84 1.92
C PRO A 768 -8.14 -2.41 2.07
N GLN A 769 -7.98 -3.68 1.70
CA GLN A 769 -6.70 -4.34 1.73
C GLN A 769 -5.88 -3.92 0.52
N PHE A 770 -4.59 -3.66 0.73
CA PHE A 770 -3.65 -3.44 -0.34
C PHE A 770 -3.36 -4.76 -1.08
N LEU A 771 -3.88 -4.90 -2.30
CA LEU A 771 -3.76 -6.10 -3.13
C LEU A 771 -2.44 -6.15 -3.91
N GLY A 772 -1.84 -4.98 -4.18
CA GLY A 772 -0.59 -4.83 -4.93
C GLY A 772 -0.62 -3.66 -5.91
N VAL A 773 0.39 -3.56 -6.76
CA VAL A 773 0.52 -2.51 -7.79
C VAL A 773 0.24 -3.10 -9.18
N ARG A 774 -0.40 -2.33 -10.07
CA ARG A 774 -0.50 -2.67 -11.50
C ARG A 774 0.85 -2.50 -12.19
N GLU A 775 1.48 -3.61 -12.54
CA GLU A 775 2.71 -3.61 -13.33
C GLU A 775 2.36 -3.54 -14.81
N GLN A 776 2.60 -2.37 -15.43
CA GLN A 776 2.30 -2.11 -16.84
C GLN A 776 3.38 -1.24 -17.47
N ARG A 777 3.61 -1.42 -18.78
CA ARG A 777 4.57 -0.63 -19.57
C ARG A 777 3.93 0.58 -20.24
N LEU A 778 2.63 0.48 -20.52
CA LEU A 778 1.90 1.44 -21.33
C LEU A 778 1.89 2.86 -20.73
N THR A 779 1.78 3.00 -19.39
CA THR A 779 1.77 4.34 -18.76
C THR A 779 3.07 5.09 -19.01
N GLY A 780 4.22 4.45 -18.77
CA GLY A 780 5.53 5.09 -18.98
C GLY A 780 5.74 5.50 -20.44
N ILE A 781 5.41 4.60 -21.38
CA ILE A 781 5.52 4.87 -22.82
C ILE A 781 4.64 6.06 -23.21
N LEU A 782 3.37 6.07 -22.79
CA LEU A 782 2.45 7.17 -23.11
C LEU A 782 2.92 8.50 -22.52
N VAL A 783 3.46 8.51 -21.30
CA VAL A 783 4.03 9.72 -20.68
C VAL A 783 5.16 10.31 -21.53
N PHE A 784 6.11 9.48 -21.96
CA PHE A 784 7.27 9.97 -22.72
C PHE A 784 6.91 10.36 -24.16
N VAL A 785 6.01 9.61 -24.80
CA VAL A 785 5.47 9.97 -26.12
C VAL A 785 4.70 11.29 -26.03
N LEU A 786 3.84 11.48 -25.03
CA LEU A 786 3.14 12.75 -24.81
C LEU A 786 4.12 13.89 -24.54
N THR A 787 5.20 13.66 -23.78
CA THR A 787 6.26 14.65 -23.52
C THR A 787 6.93 15.09 -24.83
N GLY A 788 7.20 14.17 -25.75
CA GLY A 788 7.73 14.50 -27.08
C GLY A 788 6.74 15.29 -27.95
N VAL A 789 5.45 14.90 -27.93
CA VAL A 789 4.38 15.61 -28.66
C VAL A 789 4.09 17.00 -28.08
N SER A 790 4.47 17.25 -26.82
CA SER A 790 4.21 18.51 -26.12
C SER A 790 4.85 19.74 -26.76
N ILE A 791 5.88 19.56 -27.59
CA ILE A 791 6.47 20.66 -28.38
C ILE A 791 5.39 21.28 -29.29
N PHE A 792 4.51 20.47 -29.88
CA PHE A 792 3.38 20.95 -30.68
C PHE A 792 2.23 21.48 -29.82
N LEU A 793 2.16 21.08 -28.54
CA LEU A 793 1.16 21.52 -27.57
C LEU A 793 1.60 22.80 -26.82
N ALA A 794 2.74 23.40 -27.17
CA ALA A 794 3.26 24.64 -26.58
C ALA A 794 2.22 25.77 -26.43
N PRO A 795 1.29 26.00 -27.40
CA PRO A 795 0.26 27.03 -27.26
C PRO A 795 -0.73 26.82 -26.11
N VAL A 796 -0.88 25.58 -25.63
CA VAL A 796 -1.74 25.25 -24.48
C VAL A 796 -0.93 25.29 -23.18
N LEU A 797 0.32 24.80 -23.21
CA LEU A 797 1.18 24.74 -22.04
C LEU A 797 1.61 26.12 -21.52
N GLN A 798 1.70 27.12 -22.39
CA GLN A 798 2.03 28.50 -22.01
C GLN A 798 1.00 29.14 -21.05
N TYR A 799 -0.19 28.57 -20.88
CA TYR A 799 -1.18 29.07 -19.94
C TYR A 799 -0.95 28.58 -18.50
N ILE A 800 -0.06 27.61 -18.28
CA ILE A 800 0.18 27.05 -16.96
C ILE A 800 1.18 27.94 -16.19
N PRO A 801 0.79 28.51 -15.04
CA PRO A 801 1.68 29.35 -14.24
C PRO A 801 2.64 28.46 -13.41
N MET A 802 3.91 28.84 -13.36
CA MET A 802 4.97 28.12 -12.61
C MET A 802 4.64 27.90 -11.12
N PRO A 803 4.04 28.87 -10.38
CA PRO A 803 3.70 28.68 -8.96
C PRO A 803 2.77 27.50 -8.68
N VAL A 804 1.85 27.18 -9.61
CA VAL A 804 0.95 26.02 -9.50
C VAL A 804 1.75 24.71 -9.55
N LEU A 805 2.71 24.62 -10.47
CA LEU A 805 3.58 23.45 -10.62
C LEU A 805 4.49 23.25 -9.41
N TYR A 806 5.00 24.34 -8.83
CA TYR A 806 5.75 24.28 -7.57
C TYR A 806 4.89 23.75 -6.41
N GLY A 807 3.59 24.09 -6.36
CA GLY A 807 2.66 23.54 -5.37
C GLY A 807 2.46 22.02 -5.51
N VAL A 808 2.45 21.51 -6.74
CA VAL A 808 2.43 20.07 -7.03
C VAL A 808 3.75 19.41 -6.66
N PHE A 809 4.89 20.05 -6.90
CA PHE A 809 6.21 19.57 -6.46
C PHE A 809 6.31 19.46 -4.94
N LEU A 810 5.79 20.46 -4.22
CA LEU A 810 5.70 20.38 -2.76
C LEU A 810 4.84 19.18 -2.32
N TYR A 811 3.70 18.96 -2.98
CA TYR A 811 2.86 17.80 -2.69
C TYR A 811 3.60 16.47 -2.93
N MET A 812 4.29 16.31 -4.06
CA MET A 812 5.04 15.08 -4.35
C MET A 812 6.14 14.81 -3.32
N GLY A 813 6.89 15.84 -2.91
CA GLY A 813 7.93 15.70 -1.88
C GLY A 813 7.38 15.36 -0.49
N VAL A 814 6.19 15.86 -0.14
CA VAL A 814 5.53 15.50 1.14
C VAL A 814 4.89 14.11 1.07
N ALA A 815 4.30 13.76 -0.07
CA ALA A 815 3.68 12.45 -0.28
C ALA A 815 4.72 11.32 -0.25
N SER A 816 5.93 11.52 -0.81
CA SER A 816 7.00 10.53 -0.77
C SER A 816 7.55 10.25 0.63
N LEU A 817 7.39 11.17 1.58
CA LEU A 817 7.71 10.94 3.00
C LEU A 817 6.67 10.03 3.70
N ALA A 818 5.44 9.96 3.17
CA ALA A 818 4.39 9.12 3.73
C ALA A 818 4.61 7.64 3.33
N GLY A 819 5.10 6.82 4.27
CA GLY A 819 5.40 5.40 4.05
C GLY A 819 6.87 5.01 4.30
N ILE A 820 7.73 5.98 4.59
CA ILE A 820 9.11 5.75 5.03
C ILE A 820 9.10 5.54 6.56
N GLN A 821 9.64 4.41 7.06
CA GLN A 821 9.65 4.16 8.50
C GLN A 821 10.51 5.19 9.25
N PHE A 822 11.62 5.64 8.67
CA PHE A 822 12.40 6.74 9.22
C PHE A 822 11.55 7.98 9.56
N TRP A 823 10.64 8.40 8.67
CA TRP A 823 9.76 9.55 8.93
C TRP A 823 8.74 9.26 10.03
N GLU A 824 8.21 8.04 10.11
CA GLU A 824 7.36 7.61 11.22
C GLU A 824 8.11 7.63 12.54
N ARG A 825 9.37 7.18 12.55
CA ARG A 825 10.23 7.19 13.74
C ARG A 825 10.63 8.62 14.17
N ILE A 826 10.81 9.55 13.22
CA ILE A 826 10.95 10.98 13.55
C ILE A 826 9.68 11.50 14.22
N LYS A 827 8.49 11.16 13.71
CA LYS A 827 7.23 11.54 14.36
C LYS A 827 7.10 10.94 15.75
N LEU A 828 7.56 9.71 15.96
CA LEU A 828 7.59 9.08 17.30
C LEU A 828 8.43 9.88 18.30
N TYR A 829 9.49 10.57 17.85
CA TYR A 829 10.28 11.44 18.73
C TYR A 829 9.47 12.63 19.25
N LEU A 830 8.54 13.16 18.45
CA LEU A 830 7.65 14.27 18.82
C LEU A 830 6.34 13.79 19.47
N MET A 831 6.09 12.49 19.54
CA MET A 831 4.85 11.91 20.03
C MET A 831 5.01 11.48 21.49
N PRO A 832 4.07 11.84 22.39
CA PRO A 832 4.12 11.35 23.76
C PRO A 832 3.87 9.83 23.80
N ALA A 833 4.57 9.12 24.68
CA ALA A 833 4.53 7.66 24.80
C ALA A 833 3.10 7.09 24.94
N LYS A 834 2.17 7.86 25.54
CA LYS A 834 0.77 7.45 25.72
C LYS A 834 -0.02 7.32 24.42
N HIS A 835 0.29 8.11 23.39
CA HIS A 835 -0.47 8.14 22.14
C HIS A 835 0.19 7.34 21.02
N GLN A 836 1.27 6.62 21.34
CA GLN A 836 2.08 5.95 20.36
C GLN A 836 1.31 4.84 19.63
N PRO A 837 1.35 4.79 18.28
CA PRO A 837 0.71 3.73 17.53
C PRO A 837 1.46 2.40 17.67
N ASP A 838 0.72 1.29 17.55
CA ASP A 838 1.24 -0.08 17.65
C ASP A 838 2.03 -0.49 16.40
N PHE A 839 3.27 -0.01 16.25
CA PHE A 839 4.17 -0.54 15.22
C PHE A 839 4.79 -1.88 15.67
N SER A 840 4.97 -2.81 14.72
CA SER A 840 5.52 -4.15 14.99
C SER A 840 6.91 -4.15 15.63
N PHE A 841 7.75 -3.17 15.28
CA PHE A 841 9.10 -3.04 15.84
C PHE A 841 9.10 -2.50 17.29
N LEU A 842 8.07 -1.76 17.71
CA LEU A 842 7.95 -1.25 19.08
C LEU A 842 7.65 -2.33 20.10
N ARG A 843 7.08 -3.45 19.65
CA ARG A 843 6.80 -4.62 20.50
C ARG A 843 8.08 -5.39 20.88
N HIS A 844 9.10 -5.33 20.03
CA HIS A 844 10.32 -6.14 20.18
C HIS A 844 11.54 -5.32 20.60
N VAL A 845 11.57 -4.00 20.32
CA VAL A 845 12.73 -3.14 20.59
C VAL A 845 12.35 -2.00 21.54
N PRO A 846 13.12 -1.77 22.63
CA PRO A 846 12.83 -0.70 23.58
C PRO A 846 13.00 0.70 22.95
N LEU A 847 12.11 1.63 23.33
CA LEU A 847 12.05 3.00 22.78
C LEU A 847 13.38 3.75 22.78
N ARG A 848 14.19 3.64 23.85
CA ARG A 848 15.48 4.32 23.94
C ARG A 848 16.44 3.93 22.81
N ARG A 849 16.44 2.64 22.43
CA ARG A 849 17.28 2.13 21.32
C ARG A 849 16.76 2.59 19.97
N VAL A 850 15.43 2.64 19.80
CA VAL A 850 14.80 3.22 18.60
C VAL A 850 15.17 4.69 18.44
N HIS A 851 15.10 5.48 19.52
CA HIS A 851 15.49 6.89 19.48
C HIS A 851 16.98 7.08 19.18
N LEU A 852 17.86 6.28 19.79
CA LEU A 852 19.30 6.31 19.49
C LEU A 852 19.57 6.01 18.01
N PHE A 853 18.94 4.97 17.47
CA PHE A 853 19.04 4.62 16.05
C PHE A 853 18.61 5.78 15.15
N THR A 854 17.47 6.40 15.45
CA THR A 854 16.96 7.53 14.66
C THR A 854 17.85 8.77 14.75
N LEU A 855 18.46 9.01 15.91
CA LEU A 855 19.38 10.13 16.11
C LEU A 855 20.65 9.95 15.27
N VAL A 856 21.21 8.74 15.22
CA VAL A 856 22.33 8.41 14.32
C VAL A 856 21.94 8.67 12.86
N GLN A 857 20.74 8.25 12.44
CA GLN A 857 20.24 8.48 11.08
C GLN A 857 20.06 9.97 10.75
N ILE A 858 19.53 10.76 11.69
CA ILE A 858 19.37 12.21 11.53
C ILE A 858 20.72 12.91 11.41
N ILE A 859 21.70 12.56 12.25
CA ILE A 859 23.07 13.10 12.16
C ILE A 859 23.67 12.79 10.78
N CYS A 860 23.52 11.55 10.35
CA CYS A 860 24.02 11.12 9.05
C CYS A 860 23.37 11.91 7.91
N LEU A 861 22.05 12.09 7.96
CA LEU A 861 21.29 12.89 7.00
C LEU A 861 21.73 14.37 7.01
N ALA A 862 22.00 14.95 8.17
CA ALA A 862 22.47 16.33 8.30
C ALA A 862 23.87 16.52 7.68
N VAL A 863 24.75 15.52 7.83
CA VAL A 863 26.06 15.50 7.15
C VAL A 863 25.87 15.45 5.64
N LEU A 864 25.03 14.55 5.13
CA LEU A 864 24.72 14.47 3.70
C LEU A 864 24.16 15.79 3.16
N TRP A 865 23.26 16.43 3.91
CA TRP A 865 22.66 17.72 3.55
C TRP A 865 23.67 18.85 3.47
N THR A 866 24.54 18.96 4.48
CA THR A 866 25.58 19.99 4.54
C THR A 866 26.54 19.84 3.36
N LEU A 867 26.99 18.62 3.10
CA LEU A 867 27.91 18.35 1.99
C LEU A 867 27.26 18.62 0.63
N LYS A 868 25.98 18.25 0.47
CA LYS A 868 25.18 18.58 -0.71
C LYS A 868 25.03 20.08 -0.96
N SER A 869 25.13 20.93 0.07
CA SER A 869 25.07 22.39 -0.08
C SER A 869 26.40 23.01 -0.55
N THR A 870 27.50 22.25 -0.54
CA THR A 870 28.84 22.71 -0.94
C THR A 870 29.23 22.16 -2.32
N VAL A 871 30.32 22.67 -2.89
CA VAL A 871 30.89 22.18 -4.18
C VAL A 871 31.30 20.70 -4.11
N ALA A 872 31.48 20.15 -2.91
CA ALA A 872 31.73 18.72 -2.68
C ALA A 872 30.54 17.80 -3.05
N ALA A 873 29.41 18.36 -3.48
CA ALA A 873 28.23 17.61 -3.96
C ALA A 873 28.54 16.62 -5.10
N ILE A 874 29.67 16.73 -5.78
CA ILE A 874 30.10 15.77 -6.81
C ILE A 874 30.47 14.40 -6.20
N ILE A 875 31.03 14.39 -4.99
CA ILE A 875 31.44 13.17 -4.26
C ILE A 875 30.22 12.51 -3.59
N PHE A 876 29.02 13.07 -3.78
CA PHE A 876 27.79 12.63 -3.15
C PHE A 876 27.50 11.12 -3.30
N PRO A 877 27.69 10.47 -4.47
CA PRO A 877 27.50 9.02 -4.60
C PRO A 877 28.52 8.18 -3.81
N VAL A 878 29.78 8.62 -3.72
CA VAL A 878 30.83 7.95 -2.93
C VAL A 878 30.52 8.05 -1.43
N MET A 879 29.90 9.15 -1.01
CA MET A 879 29.46 9.34 0.38
C MET A 879 28.30 8.42 0.75
N ILE A 880 27.44 8.03 -0.19
CA ILE A 880 26.39 7.01 0.04
C ILE A 880 27.02 5.63 0.32
N LEU A 881 28.13 5.27 -0.33
CA LEU A 881 28.93 4.09 0.08
C LEU A 881 29.42 4.23 1.52
N GLY A 882 29.79 5.46 1.93
CA GLY A 882 30.11 5.77 3.32
C GLY A 882 28.99 5.45 4.31
N LEU A 883 27.71 5.64 3.93
CA LEU A 883 26.57 5.24 4.76
C LEU A 883 26.51 3.72 4.99
N MET A 884 26.96 2.93 4.03
CA MET A 884 27.06 1.47 4.16
C MET A 884 28.15 1.10 5.17
N VAL A 885 29.26 1.85 5.21
CA VAL A 885 30.30 1.71 6.23
C VAL A 885 29.76 2.09 7.60
N VAL A 886 29.05 3.22 7.72
CA VAL A 886 28.37 3.62 8.96
C VAL A 886 27.39 2.55 9.42
N ARG A 887 26.66 1.92 8.48
CA ARG A 887 25.77 0.81 8.80
C ARG A 887 26.51 -0.39 9.38
N LYS A 888 27.68 -0.73 8.83
CA LYS A 888 28.54 -1.80 9.36
C LYS A 888 29.15 -1.46 10.72
N MET A 889 29.49 -0.19 10.96
CA MET A 889 29.93 0.26 12.29
C MET A 889 28.80 0.19 13.33
N MET A 890 27.54 0.30 12.91
CA MET A 890 26.39 0.18 13.81
C MET A 890 26.21 -1.24 14.38
N ASP A 891 26.78 -2.27 13.74
CA ASP A 891 26.82 -3.64 14.28
C ASP A 891 27.67 -3.74 15.57
N LEU A 892 28.51 -2.74 15.86
CA LEU A 892 29.27 -2.66 17.11
C LEU A 892 28.44 -2.13 18.29
N MET A 893 27.40 -1.32 18.03
CA MET A 893 26.60 -0.66 19.06
C MET A 893 25.27 -1.35 19.36
N PHE A 894 24.71 -2.12 18.42
CA PHE A 894 23.40 -2.76 18.53
C PHE A 894 23.49 -4.28 18.40
N SER A 895 22.59 -5.00 19.07
CA SER A 895 22.45 -6.44 18.90
C SER A 895 21.91 -6.77 17.50
N GLN A 896 22.26 -7.94 16.96
CA GLN A 896 21.70 -8.39 15.67
C GLN A 896 20.18 -8.57 15.74
N HIS A 897 19.62 -8.83 16.92
CA HIS A 897 18.17 -8.94 17.11
C HIS A 897 17.47 -7.59 16.89
N ASP A 898 17.97 -6.51 17.50
CA ASP A 898 17.37 -5.18 17.39
C ASP A 898 17.48 -4.64 15.95
N LEU A 899 18.63 -4.88 15.32
CA LEU A 899 18.88 -4.47 13.94
C LEU A 899 18.03 -5.23 12.93
N ALA A 900 17.72 -6.51 13.18
CA ALA A 900 16.81 -7.26 12.29
C ALA A 900 15.42 -6.62 12.23
N TRP A 901 14.89 -6.13 13.35
CA TRP A 901 13.57 -5.49 13.39
C TRP A 901 13.57 -4.04 12.88
N LEU A 902 14.69 -3.32 13.04
CA LEU A 902 14.83 -1.92 12.63
C LEU A 902 15.35 -1.74 11.19
N ASP A 903 16.09 -2.72 10.69
CA ASP A 903 16.79 -2.69 9.41
C ASP A 903 16.81 -4.11 8.81
N ASP A 904 15.61 -4.60 8.44
CA ASP A 904 15.47 -5.84 7.69
C ASP A 904 16.36 -5.78 6.43
N ILE A 905 17.37 -6.65 6.36
CA ILE A 905 18.05 -6.97 5.10
C ILE A 905 17.00 -7.65 4.23
N LEU A 906 16.57 -7.00 3.13
CA LEU A 906 15.61 -7.57 2.18
C LEU A 906 16.02 -9.01 1.77
N PRO A 907 15.05 -9.95 1.72
CA PRO A 907 14.84 -10.98 2.74
C PRO A 907 15.98 -12.05 2.83
N GLU A 908 16.28 -12.53 4.04
CA GLU A 908 16.82 -13.88 4.27
C GLU A 908 15.73 -14.93 4.52
N LYS A 909 14.44 -14.59 4.46
CA LYS A 909 13.34 -15.53 4.80
C LYS A 909 13.20 -16.71 3.82
N GLU A 910 13.65 -16.59 2.58
CA GLU A 910 13.70 -17.72 1.63
C GLU A 910 15.01 -18.50 1.76
N LYS A 911 16.15 -17.80 1.96
CA LYS A 911 17.45 -18.45 2.16
C LYS A 911 17.59 -19.17 3.48
N LYS A 912 16.87 -18.80 4.54
CA LYS A 912 16.84 -19.60 5.79
C LYS A 912 16.09 -20.91 5.56
N LYS A 913 14.94 -20.90 4.87
CA LYS A 913 14.23 -22.12 4.48
C LYS A 913 15.03 -23.00 3.52
N GLU A 914 15.73 -22.42 2.54
CA GLU A 914 16.59 -23.18 1.62
C GLU A 914 17.92 -23.63 2.24
N LYS A 915 18.58 -22.83 3.10
CA LYS A 915 19.82 -23.22 3.79
C LYS A 915 19.55 -24.24 4.88
N ASP A 916 18.43 -24.13 5.61
CA ASP A 916 18.02 -25.15 6.59
C ASP A 916 17.55 -26.43 5.87
N GLY A 917 16.95 -26.30 4.68
CA GLY A 917 16.62 -27.42 3.78
C GLY A 917 17.84 -28.10 3.16
N LYS A 918 18.84 -27.34 2.69
CA LYS A 918 20.11 -27.85 2.14
C LYS A 918 20.99 -28.45 3.24
N LYS A 919 21.13 -27.80 4.40
CA LYS A 919 21.84 -28.38 5.55
C LYS A 919 21.19 -29.68 6.02
N LYS A 920 19.85 -29.78 6.04
CA LYS A 920 19.15 -31.05 6.33
C LYS A 920 19.36 -32.11 5.25
N LYS A 921 19.43 -31.74 3.96
CA LYS A 921 19.72 -32.66 2.85
C LYS A 921 21.17 -33.14 2.83
N ASP A 922 22.13 -32.27 3.09
CA ASP A 922 23.55 -32.61 3.14
C ASP A 922 23.84 -33.50 4.35
N HIS A 923 23.30 -33.18 5.54
CA HIS A 923 23.47 -34.04 6.72
C HIS A 923 22.82 -35.42 6.58
N LYS A 924 21.78 -35.55 5.74
CA LYS A 924 21.11 -36.82 5.43
C LYS A 924 21.83 -37.60 4.32
N ARG A 925 22.59 -36.93 3.44
CA ARG A 925 23.47 -37.55 2.43
C ARG A 925 24.77 -38.06 3.04
N THR A 926 25.39 -37.33 3.99
CA THR A 926 26.65 -37.76 4.63
C THR A 926 26.45 -38.90 5.64
N LYS A 927 25.23 -39.14 6.15
CA LYS A 927 24.92 -40.29 7.02
C LYS A 927 24.59 -41.58 6.26
N ALA A 928 24.47 -41.54 4.93
CA ALA A 928 24.07 -42.69 4.11
C ALA A 928 25.24 -43.30 3.30
N ALA A 929 26.45 -42.77 3.41
CA ALA A 929 27.63 -43.27 2.73
C ALA A 929 28.86 -43.16 3.65
N GLU A 930 29.16 -44.22 4.40
CA GLU A 930 30.48 -44.87 4.53
C GLU A 930 30.46 -45.98 5.61
N PRO A 931 31.18 -47.11 5.41
CA PRO A 931 31.37 -48.18 6.39
C PRO A 931 32.58 -47.91 7.33
N GLU A 932 32.64 -48.66 8.43
CA GLU A 932 33.64 -48.63 9.52
C GLU A 932 35.11 -48.43 9.09
N SER A 933 35.81 -47.49 9.73
CA SER A 933 37.19 -47.66 10.24
C SER A 933 37.65 -46.46 11.08
N ASP A 934 38.29 -46.75 12.22
CA ASP A 934 38.86 -45.83 13.20
C ASP A 934 39.98 -44.92 12.65
N GLU A 935 39.98 -43.63 13.01
CA GLU A 935 41.15 -42.85 13.46
C GLU A 935 40.76 -41.38 13.78
N GLU A 936 41.04 -40.93 15.01
CA GLU A 936 41.09 -39.51 15.43
C GLU A 936 42.38 -38.86 14.89
N PRO A 937 42.43 -37.54 14.55
CA PRO A 937 42.48 -36.51 15.61
C PRO A 937 41.96 -35.07 15.30
N LYS A 938 41.46 -34.46 16.39
CA LYS A 938 41.58 -33.05 16.88
C LYS A 938 41.26 -31.83 15.98
N SER A 939 40.27 -31.04 16.43
CA SER A 939 40.17 -29.59 16.22
C SER A 939 39.75 -28.88 17.53
N PRO A 940 40.04 -27.57 17.71
CA PRO A 940 40.20 -26.93 19.02
C PRO A 940 38.90 -26.39 19.65
N LEU A 941 38.85 -26.40 20.99
CA LEU A 941 37.79 -25.81 21.81
C LEU A 941 37.67 -24.27 21.65
N PRO A 942 36.45 -23.71 21.62
CA PRO A 942 36.21 -22.29 21.92
C PRO A 942 36.10 -22.04 23.44
N PRO A 943 36.40 -20.82 23.93
CA PRO A 943 36.49 -20.51 25.37
C PRO A 943 35.11 -20.38 26.05
N PRO A 944 35.02 -20.57 27.38
CA PRO A 944 33.76 -20.50 28.12
C PRO A 944 33.32 -19.06 28.37
N VAL A 945 32.05 -18.78 28.06
CA VAL A 945 31.35 -17.54 28.42
C VAL A 945 30.94 -17.61 29.88
N LYS A 946 31.47 -16.70 30.70
CA LYS A 946 31.05 -16.45 32.09
C LYS A 946 29.69 -15.75 32.09
N ILE A 947 28.71 -16.33 32.80
CA ILE A 947 27.44 -15.68 33.14
C ILE A 947 27.64 -14.96 34.48
N PRO A 948 27.38 -13.64 34.59
CA PRO A 948 27.27 -12.99 35.89
C PRO A 948 25.94 -13.38 36.54
N MET A 949 25.99 -14.05 37.69
CA MET A 949 24.87 -14.21 38.61
C MET A 949 24.77 -12.92 39.43
N ASP A 950 23.77 -12.09 39.16
CA ASP A 950 23.35 -11.06 40.12
C ASP A 950 22.47 -11.72 41.18
N THR A 951 22.95 -11.63 42.42
CA THR A 951 22.31 -12.09 43.66
C THR A 951 21.03 -11.31 43.93
N ILE A 952 19.93 -12.04 44.15
CA ILE A 952 18.69 -11.52 44.72
C ILE A 952 18.87 -11.46 46.23
N ASP A 953 18.87 -10.25 46.78
CA ASP A 953 18.90 -9.99 48.22
C ASP A 953 17.58 -10.42 48.88
N LEU A 954 17.69 -11.29 49.91
CA LEU A 954 16.63 -11.55 50.87
C LEU A 954 16.58 -10.43 51.93
N PRO A 955 15.38 -10.01 52.39
CA PRO A 955 15.28 -9.01 53.44
C PRO A 955 15.58 -9.61 54.82
N SER A 956 16.51 -8.98 55.53
CA SER A 956 16.90 -9.26 56.91
C SER A 956 15.85 -8.82 57.94
N ALA A 957 15.79 -9.55 59.05
CA ALA A 957 14.94 -9.35 60.22
C ALA A 957 15.06 -7.94 60.88
N PRO A 958 14.03 -7.48 61.63
CA PRO A 958 13.97 -6.13 62.17
C PRO A 958 14.61 -6.00 63.56
N ASP A 959 15.36 -4.91 63.77
CA ASP A 959 15.84 -4.48 65.10
C ASP A 959 14.78 -3.63 65.83
N PRO A 960 14.67 -3.74 67.18
CA PRO A 960 13.58 -3.17 67.94
C PRO A 960 13.94 -1.77 68.46
N SER A 961 13.29 -0.73 67.95
CA SER A 961 13.07 0.49 68.74
C SER A 961 11.95 1.33 68.14
N VAL A 962 11.20 1.96 69.04
CA VAL A 962 10.14 2.96 68.85
C VAL A 962 8.70 2.43 68.93
N THR A 963 8.06 2.87 70.01
CA THR A 963 6.72 2.60 70.53
C THR A 963 5.56 3.17 69.69
N PRO A 964 4.33 2.63 69.80
CA PRO A 964 3.18 3.01 68.98
C PRO A 964 2.32 4.12 69.61
N PRO A 965 1.53 4.87 68.82
CA PRO A 965 0.34 5.53 69.31
C PRO A 965 -0.95 4.77 68.92
N THR A 966 -1.66 4.38 69.97
CA THR A 966 -3.11 4.26 70.16
C THR A 966 -4.07 4.54 68.99
N GLN A 967 -4.96 3.57 68.76
CA GLN A 967 -6.28 3.74 68.12
C GLN A 967 -7.19 4.73 68.87
N PRO A 968 -8.21 5.28 68.20
CA PRO A 968 -9.50 5.52 68.82
C PRO A 968 -10.63 4.67 68.17
N PRO A 969 -11.73 4.39 68.91
CA PRO A 969 -12.74 3.42 68.55
C PRO A 969 -13.97 4.03 67.85
N VAL A 970 -14.56 3.21 66.96
CA VAL A 970 -15.99 2.81 66.79
C VAL A 970 -16.21 2.45 65.33
#